data_AF-M6UDD9-F1
#
_entry.id   AF-M6UDD9-F1
#
_cell.length_a   1.000
_cell.length_b   1.000
_cell.length_c   1.000
_cell.angle_alpha   90.00
_cell.angle_beta   90.00
_cell.angle_gamma   90.00
#
_symmetry.space_group_name_H-M   'P 1'
#
loop_
_entity.id
_entity.type
_entity.pdbx_description
1 polymer ?
#
loop_
_entity_poly.entity_id
_entity_poly.type
_entity_poly.pdbx_seq_one_letter_code
_entity_poly.pdbx_strand_id
1 'polypeptide(L)'
;MVAYNVLIFQKNGEYKMSRCIVLRAFLLVLIGVGFEYGINPTSVNASPKSDYSIVQKPTDPPKDKPIQVIVSDGGKFCYAPIFSGGESYIQIQQCWERHVMNARYDVFQRISYKINDTWLCITAPWSVIHGEEPWDYVNLRPCTINDPLQRWTVKENSFWTADGRYRLKDTNWYGYISRNSKDNYNHTLDSSMDDWVKTVATPGNISIQTSIAWDLQTTYGNERYFVRWGGSDKNTTPLYYNPESGHLAQYDPVSGSLYCMYSKMTDKYDWNWVKWALCSDAAISKDNNPAFWNVNWETNEGGMITDYKGNILRVTKYGLNWGVAYTVKPSYLEKDTTNSPTSLFVVDKSMLDWTRYVASNLGKTDQYCPAGKKESFVRKRVKRTLTLPSDFQLTMQWIQRFYEIARSSISRTTPRRGVCGVCMLHSYQMIAELLQYHSREPLTSGGYFFDTAPNRNPFISLGQRYPELSRLLADVPNHSIRLGFASTLVMLPQYEWTSSDIITTRSGRLLHARSLINSPPGSIWLGLLRGRSADGSTWGHAVPILRTSQGIVIITTNSPMISFNDYVRSLTPTMNPNEVINRLEAGDEMTELITIQPVRIYDVPFSLTVSTRDCTGDGEDRRGSGKYPTSSLINQCKGGRCILQ
;
A
#
# COMPACT_ATOMS: atom_id res chain seq x y z
N MET A 1 -13.47 -39.97 -15.15
CA MET A 1 -14.88 -39.52 -15.21
C MET A 1 -15.08 -38.49 -14.12
N VAL A 2 -14.95 -37.21 -14.47
CA VAL A 2 -15.41 -36.08 -13.64
C VAL A 2 -15.91 -35.06 -14.65
N ALA A 3 -17.21 -34.80 -14.64
CA ALA A 3 -17.86 -33.87 -15.55
C ALA A 3 -17.92 -32.49 -14.87
N TYR A 4 -17.45 -31.45 -15.57
CA TYR A 4 -17.71 -30.07 -15.19
C TYR A 4 -18.88 -29.55 -16.04
N ASN A 5 -20.00 -29.25 -15.39
CA ASN A 5 -21.12 -28.55 -16.02
C ASN A 5 -20.81 -27.05 -16.06
N VAL A 6 -20.69 -26.49 -17.26
CA VAL A 6 -20.70 -25.04 -17.48
C VAL A 6 -22.04 -24.70 -18.15
N LEU A 7 -22.89 -23.98 -17.42
CA LEU A 7 -24.17 -23.46 -17.91
C LEU A 7 -23.91 -22.20 -18.75
N ILE A 8 -24.20 -22.25 -20.04
CA ILE A 8 -24.31 -21.08 -20.91
C ILE A 8 -25.79 -20.95 -21.30
N PHE A 9 -26.44 -19.89 -20.86
CA PHE A 9 -27.80 -19.53 -21.25
C PHE A 9 -27.77 -18.75 -22.57
N GLN A 10 -28.44 -19.24 -23.60
CA GLN A 10 -29.01 -18.37 -24.63
C GLN A 10 -30.32 -18.90 -25.20
N LYS A 11 -31.19 -17.93 -25.51
CA LYS A 11 -32.62 -17.97 -25.83
C LYS A 11 -32.93 -18.77 -27.10
N ASN A 12 -34.12 -19.38 -27.07
CA ASN A 12 -34.89 -20.00 -28.16
C ASN A 12 -34.59 -21.49 -28.39
N GLY A 13 -35.58 -22.31 -28.02
CA GLY A 13 -35.51 -23.76 -28.00
C GLY A 13 -35.51 -24.39 -29.39
N GLU A 14 -34.60 -25.35 -29.55
CA GLU A 14 -34.72 -26.57 -30.38
C GLU A 14 -33.49 -27.45 -30.07
N TYR A 15 -33.70 -28.71 -29.69
CA TYR A 15 -32.61 -29.64 -29.38
C TYR A 15 -32.06 -30.29 -30.66
N LYS A 16 -30.77 -30.07 -30.97
CA LYS A 16 -30.03 -30.82 -32.00
C LYS A 16 -28.80 -31.48 -31.38
N MET A 17 -28.82 -32.81 -31.25
CA MET A 17 -27.64 -33.59 -30.89
C MET A 17 -26.67 -33.63 -32.07
N SER A 18 -25.45 -33.12 -31.90
CA SER A 18 -24.34 -33.35 -32.82
C SER A 18 -23.20 -34.08 -32.09
N ARG A 19 -22.90 -35.30 -32.55
CA ARG A 19 -21.80 -36.15 -32.08
C ARG A 19 -20.50 -35.67 -32.75
N CYS A 20 -19.54 -35.17 -31.98
CA CYS A 20 -18.16 -35.01 -32.44
C CYS A 20 -17.26 -36.07 -31.80
N ILE A 21 -16.81 -37.02 -32.61
CA ILE A 21 -15.78 -38.02 -32.28
C ILE A 21 -14.42 -37.37 -32.53
N VAL A 22 -13.55 -37.30 -31.52
CA VAL A 22 -12.16 -36.85 -31.67
C VAL A 22 -11.23 -38.07 -31.58
N LEU A 23 -10.65 -38.45 -32.72
CA LEU A 23 -9.58 -39.43 -32.83
C LEU A 23 -8.26 -38.85 -32.28
N ARG A 24 -7.64 -39.54 -31.31
CA ARG A 24 -6.24 -39.31 -30.92
C ARG A 24 -5.34 -40.18 -31.80
N ALA A 25 -4.52 -39.56 -32.63
CA ALA A 25 -3.39 -40.22 -33.28
C ALA A 25 -2.14 -40.08 -32.38
N PHE A 26 -1.57 -41.21 -31.97
CA PHE A 26 -0.23 -41.29 -31.41
C PHE A 26 0.78 -41.38 -32.55
N LEU A 27 1.83 -40.56 -32.53
CA LEU A 27 3.01 -40.77 -33.36
C LEU A 27 4.25 -40.87 -32.46
N LEU A 28 4.79 -42.08 -32.39
CA LEU A 28 6.11 -42.40 -31.86
C LEU A 28 7.13 -42.19 -32.97
N VAL A 29 8.14 -41.35 -32.73
CA VAL A 29 9.40 -41.40 -33.50
C VAL A 29 10.55 -41.35 -32.49
N LEU A 30 11.24 -42.49 -32.41
CA LEU A 30 12.55 -42.70 -31.78
C LEU A 30 13.63 -42.31 -32.79
N ILE A 31 14.53 -41.40 -32.42
CA ILE A 31 15.91 -41.40 -32.91
C ILE A 31 16.80 -41.08 -31.70
N GLY A 32 17.62 -42.06 -31.31
CA GLY A 32 18.63 -41.91 -30.28
C GLY A 32 19.93 -41.34 -30.86
N VAL A 33 20.59 -40.48 -30.09
CA VAL A 33 22.04 -40.30 -30.11
C VAL A 33 22.44 -40.00 -28.66
N GLY A 34 23.28 -40.86 -28.09
CA GLY A 34 23.80 -40.69 -26.74
C GLY A 34 24.85 -39.58 -26.66
N PHE A 35 24.93 -38.92 -25.51
CA PHE A 35 26.16 -38.30 -25.05
C PHE A 35 26.29 -38.46 -23.54
N GLU A 36 27.51 -38.81 -23.16
CA GLU A 36 27.96 -39.23 -21.84
C GLU A 36 27.87 -38.13 -20.78
N TYR A 37 27.72 -38.60 -19.54
CA TYR A 37 27.93 -37.85 -18.31
C TYR A 37 29.35 -37.26 -18.28
N GLY A 38 29.45 -35.93 -18.27
CA GLY A 38 30.65 -35.18 -17.93
C GLY A 38 30.30 -34.04 -16.97
N ILE A 39 30.31 -34.34 -15.66
CA ILE A 39 30.23 -33.33 -14.60
C ILE A 39 31.57 -32.60 -14.57
N ASN A 40 31.57 -31.30 -14.85
CA ASN A 40 32.67 -30.41 -14.51
C ASN A 40 32.10 -29.22 -13.71
N PRO A 41 32.49 -29.02 -12.43
CA PRO A 41 31.96 -27.98 -11.59
C PRO A 41 32.75 -26.68 -11.83
N THR A 42 32.41 -25.93 -12.86
CA THR A 42 32.80 -24.52 -12.91
C THR A 42 31.90 -23.73 -11.97
N SER A 43 32.51 -23.25 -10.89
CA SER A 43 31.94 -22.32 -9.93
C SER A 43 31.36 -21.10 -10.66
N VAL A 44 30.03 -21.02 -10.67
CA VAL A 44 29.34 -19.80 -11.09
C VAL A 44 29.48 -18.81 -9.95
N ASN A 45 30.48 -17.92 -10.07
CA ASN A 45 30.53 -16.69 -9.28
C ASN A 45 29.21 -15.94 -9.49
N ALA A 46 28.39 -15.89 -8.45
CA ALA A 46 27.20 -15.05 -8.40
C ALA A 46 27.63 -13.58 -8.28
N SER A 47 28.05 -12.99 -9.40
CA SER A 47 28.08 -11.55 -9.59
C SER A 47 26.68 -11.12 -10.05
N PRO A 48 26.00 -10.16 -9.40
CA PRO A 48 24.69 -9.71 -9.83
C PRO A 48 24.86 -8.74 -11.00
N LYS A 49 25.09 -9.26 -12.21
CA LYS A 49 24.83 -8.51 -13.44
C LYS A 49 23.43 -8.83 -13.93
N SER A 50 22.43 -8.15 -13.37
CA SER A 50 21.11 -8.08 -14.02
C SER A 50 21.10 -6.91 -15.01
N ASP A 51 21.66 -7.10 -16.20
CA ASP A 51 21.58 -6.16 -17.33
C ASP A 51 20.18 -6.14 -17.98
N TYR A 52 19.11 -6.20 -17.19
CA TYR A 52 17.77 -5.83 -17.65
C TYR A 52 17.55 -4.37 -17.28
N SER A 53 18.14 -3.45 -18.04
CA SER A 53 17.79 -2.04 -17.90
C SER A 53 16.33 -1.87 -18.30
N ILE A 54 15.52 -1.53 -17.30
CA ILE A 54 14.09 -1.34 -17.52
C ILE A 54 13.92 0.02 -18.18
N VAL A 55 13.51 0.03 -19.45
CA VAL A 55 13.26 1.28 -20.18
C VAL A 55 12.14 2.04 -19.49
N GLN A 56 12.51 3.19 -18.93
CA GLN A 56 11.63 4.11 -18.23
C GLN A 56 11.50 5.38 -19.06
N LYS A 57 10.26 5.83 -19.30
CA LYS A 57 9.99 7.06 -20.05
C LYS A 57 9.48 8.14 -19.09
N PRO A 58 10.24 9.23 -18.86
CA PRO A 58 9.75 10.38 -18.11
C PRO A 58 8.46 10.93 -18.68
N THR A 59 7.63 11.53 -17.83
CA THR A 59 6.51 12.36 -18.29
C THR A 59 7.02 13.54 -19.12
N ASP A 60 6.18 14.01 -20.03
CA ASP A 60 6.51 15.16 -20.85
C ASP A 60 6.40 16.44 -20.02
N PRO A 61 7.22 17.48 -20.28
CA PRO A 61 7.02 18.79 -19.66
C PRO A 61 5.60 19.30 -19.92
N PRO A 62 4.89 19.80 -18.89
CA PRO A 62 3.52 20.28 -19.06
C PRO A 62 3.43 21.44 -20.07
N LYS A 63 2.40 21.42 -20.92
CA LYS A 63 2.09 22.48 -21.88
C LYS A 63 0.82 23.24 -21.47
N ASP A 64 0.73 23.60 -20.19
CA ASP A 64 -0.49 24.15 -19.59
C ASP A 64 -0.97 25.39 -20.37
N LYS A 65 -2.22 25.35 -20.84
CA LYS A 65 -2.84 26.43 -21.62
C LYS A 65 -4.37 26.37 -21.51
N PRO A 66 -5.11 27.43 -21.88
CA PRO A 66 -6.57 27.38 -21.85
C PRO A 66 -7.12 26.31 -22.81
N ILE A 67 -8.16 25.61 -22.37
CA ILE A 67 -8.83 24.59 -23.20
C ILE A 67 -9.77 25.31 -24.15
N GLN A 68 -9.42 25.34 -25.43
CA GLN A 68 -10.23 25.90 -26.49
C GLN A 68 -11.22 24.87 -27.03
N VAL A 69 -12.49 25.27 -27.14
CA VAL A 69 -13.58 24.46 -27.66
C VAL A 69 -14.33 25.20 -28.77
N ILE A 70 -14.90 24.41 -29.68
CA ILE A 70 -15.79 24.84 -30.75
C ILE A 70 -17.18 24.33 -30.37
N VAL A 71 -18.10 25.25 -30.09
CA VAL A 71 -19.48 24.91 -29.72
C VAL A 71 -20.33 24.63 -30.96
N SER A 72 -21.57 24.17 -30.77
CA SER A 72 -22.41 23.63 -31.85
C SER A 72 -22.71 24.58 -33.02
N ASP A 73 -22.59 25.89 -32.82
CA ASP A 73 -22.78 26.92 -33.87
C ASP A 73 -21.46 27.31 -34.60
N GLY A 74 -20.34 26.66 -34.25
CA GLY A 74 -19.01 26.94 -34.81
C GLY A 74 -18.22 28.02 -34.05
N GLY A 75 -18.81 28.66 -33.03
CA GLY A 75 -18.13 29.64 -32.20
C GLY A 75 -16.98 29.04 -31.40
N LYS A 76 -15.88 29.80 -31.28
CA LYS A 76 -14.68 29.39 -30.53
C LYS A 76 -14.66 30.04 -29.15
N PHE A 77 -14.54 29.21 -28.12
CA PHE A 77 -14.59 29.62 -26.73
C PHE A 77 -13.56 28.85 -25.91
N CYS A 78 -13.46 29.15 -24.63
CA CYS A 78 -12.60 28.46 -23.69
C CYS A 78 -13.37 27.98 -22.46
N TYR A 79 -12.90 26.90 -21.86
CA TYR A 79 -13.34 26.51 -20.53
C TYR A 79 -12.86 27.49 -19.46
N ALA A 80 -13.76 27.85 -18.56
CA ALA A 80 -13.58 28.80 -17.48
C ALA A 80 -14.08 28.17 -16.16
N PRO A 81 -13.19 27.75 -15.25
CA PRO A 81 -13.60 27.32 -13.91
C PRO A 81 -14.26 28.47 -13.14
N ILE A 82 -15.42 28.22 -12.52
CA ILE A 82 -16.16 29.21 -11.72
C ILE A 82 -16.73 28.59 -10.45
N PHE A 83 -16.81 29.38 -9.39
CA PHE A 83 -17.45 29.04 -8.12
C PHE A 83 -18.68 29.92 -7.93
N SER A 84 -19.87 29.33 -7.89
CA SER A 84 -21.13 30.06 -7.83
C SER A 84 -22.24 29.19 -7.23
N GLY A 85 -23.19 29.77 -6.51
CA GLY A 85 -24.34 29.02 -6.00
C GLY A 85 -23.98 27.88 -5.03
N GLY A 86 -22.84 27.99 -4.34
CA GLY A 86 -22.37 26.98 -3.38
C GLY A 86 -21.60 25.82 -3.98
N GLU A 87 -21.26 25.87 -5.28
CA GLU A 87 -20.59 24.79 -5.99
C GLU A 87 -19.67 25.34 -7.09
N SER A 88 -18.83 24.46 -7.63
CA SER A 88 -17.87 24.73 -8.69
C SER A 88 -18.33 24.16 -10.02
N TYR A 89 -18.08 24.87 -11.12
CA TYR A 89 -18.49 24.46 -12.46
C TYR A 89 -17.41 24.77 -13.50
N ILE A 90 -17.55 24.16 -14.67
CA ILE A 90 -16.84 24.55 -15.88
C ILE A 90 -17.80 25.32 -16.77
N GLN A 91 -17.57 26.62 -16.95
CA GLN A 91 -18.33 27.43 -17.90
C GLN A 91 -17.59 27.53 -19.24
N ILE A 92 -18.31 27.79 -20.32
CA ILE A 92 -17.78 28.15 -21.63
C ILE A 92 -17.88 29.67 -21.78
N GLN A 93 -16.73 30.32 -21.93
CA GLN A 93 -16.61 31.78 -21.99
C GLN A 93 -15.68 32.20 -23.13
N GLN A 94 -15.68 33.49 -23.46
CA GLN A 94 -14.68 34.03 -24.39
C GLN A 94 -13.27 33.80 -23.83
N CYS A 95 -12.31 33.46 -24.70
CA CYS A 95 -10.97 33.03 -24.25
C CYS A 95 -10.15 34.11 -23.53
N TRP A 96 -10.55 35.37 -23.58
CA TRP A 96 -9.93 36.49 -22.86
C TRP A 96 -10.63 36.83 -21.54
N GLU A 97 -11.68 36.10 -21.16
CA GLU A 97 -12.38 36.33 -19.89
C GLU A 97 -11.51 35.98 -18.70
N ARG A 98 -11.67 36.73 -17.60
CA ARG A 98 -10.80 36.62 -16.41
C ARG A 98 -10.79 35.24 -15.75
N HIS A 99 -11.84 34.44 -15.94
CA HIS A 99 -12.00 33.12 -15.33
C HIS A 99 -11.35 32.03 -16.20
N VAL A 100 -10.96 32.33 -17.44
CA VAL A 100 -10.26 31.38 -18.30
C VAL A 100 -8.85 31.18 -17.78
N MET A 101 -8.51 29.93 -17.48
CA MET A 101 -7.25 29.56 -16.85
C MET A 101 -6.54 28.46 -17.64
N ASN A 102 -5.22 28.38 -17.48
CA ASN A 102 -4.42 27.31 -18.04
C ASN A 102 -4.80 25.97 -17.37
N ALA A 103 -5.02 24.96 -18.20
CA ALA A 103 -5.32 23.61 -17.75
C ALA A 103 -4.21 22.63 -18.14
N ARG A 104 -4.10 21.55 -17.36
CA ARG A 104 -3.18 20.44 -17.59
C ARG A 104 -3.93 19.14 -17.89
N TYR A 105 -3.42 18.34 -18.82
CA TYR A 105 -3.88 16.97 -19.04
C TYR A 105 -2.76 15.96 -18.73
N ASP A 106 -2.83 15.37 -17.53
CA ASP A 106 -1.70 14.63 -16.97
C ASP A 106 -1.68 13.14 -17.31
N VAL A 107 -0.58 12.49 -16.94
CA VAL A 107 -0.35 11.05 -17.12
C VAL A 107 -1.46 10.17 -16.54
N PHE A 108 -2.20 10.62 -15.51
CA PHE A 108 -3.32 9.90 -14.90
C PHE A 108 -4.66 10.16 -15.59
N GLN A 109 -4.65 10.86 -16.73
CA GLN A 109 -5.83 11.24 -17.51
C GLN A 109 -6.72 12.27 -16.81
N ARG A 110 -6.15 13.09 -15.91
CA ARG A 110 -6.91 14.15 -15.24
C ARG A 110 -6.78 15.45 -15.99
N ILE A 111 -7.89 16.19 -16.09
CA ILE A 111 -7.91 17.57 -16.59
C ILE A 111 -7.96 18.48 -15.38
N SER A 112 -6.89 19.23 -15.14
CA SER A 112 -6.72 19.98 -13.89
C SER A 112 -6.44 21.46 -14.10
N TYR A 113 -6.88 22.27 -13.14
CA TYR A 113 -6.60 23.68 -12.99
C TYR A 113 -5.86 23.91 -11.68
N LYS A 114 -4.87 24.80 -11.69
CA LYS A 114 -4.18 25.24 -10.48
C LYS A 114 -4.82 26.54 -9.99
N ILE A 115 -5.66 26.45 -8.96
CA ILE A 115 -6.42 27.58 -8.40
C ILE A 115 -5.95 27.81 -6.97
N ASN A 116 -5.42 29.01 -6.65
CA ASN A 116 -4.88 29.34 -5.32
C ASN A 116 -3.90 28.28 -4.77
N ASP A 117 -2.95 27.86 -5.61
CA ASP A 117 -1.99 26.78 -5.31
C ASP A 117 -2.61 25.40 -4.99
N THR A 118 -3.88 25.18 -5.31
CA THR A 118 -4.55 23.89 -5.18
C THR A 118 -4.84 23.32 -6.57
N TRP A 119 -4.56 22.03 -6.77
CA TRP A 119 -4.93 21.35 -8.01
C TRP A 119 -6.36 20.83 -7.92
N LEU A 120 -7.24 21.39 -8.74
CA LEU A 120 -8.63 20.96 -8.87
C LEU A 120 -8.85 20.33 -10.24
N CYS A 121 -9.50 19.18 -10.27
CA CYS A 121 -9.73 18.37 -11.44
C CYS A 121 -11.20 18.43 -11.84
N ILE A 122 -11.47 18.41 -13.15
CA ILE A 122 -12.82 18.22 -13.67
C ILE A 122 -13.27 16.81 -13.27
N THR A 123 -14.38 16.73 -12.54
CA THR A 123 -14.91 15.48 -12.00
C THR A 123 -16.31 15.23 -12.55
N ALA A 124 -16.53 14.03 -13.08
CA ALA A 124 -17.84 13.59 -13.51
C ALA A 124 -18.80 13.44 -12.30
N PRO A 125 -20.07 13.86 -12.42
CA PRO A 125 -21.06 13.74 -11.35
C PRO A 125 -21.35 12.26 -11.04
N TRP A 126 -21.14 11.88 -9.78
CA TRP A 126 -21.28 10.49 -9.32
C TRP A 126 -22.68 9.92 -9.59
N SER A 127 -23.73 10.72 -9.36
CA SER A 127 -25.15 10.36 -9.56
C SER A 127 -25.44 9.93 -11.00
N VAL A 128 -24.86 10.62 -11.99
CA VAL A 128 -25.06 10.29 -13.42
C VAL A 128 -24.33 9.00 -13.80
N ILE A 129 -23.10 8.83 -13.30
CA ILE A 129 -22.30 7.63 -13.58
C ILE A 129 -22.96 6.37 -13.01
N HIS A 130 -23.58 6.48 -11.82
CA HIS A 130 -24.27 5.38 -11.15
C HIS A 130 -25.74 5.26 -11.56
N GLY A 131 -26.24 6.21 -12.33
CA GLY A 131 -27.55 6.14 -12.96
C GLY A 131 -28.71 6.55 -12.07
N GLU A 132 -28.44 7.31 -11.01
CA GLU A 132 -29.43 7.95 -10.16
C GLU A 132 -30.08 9.13 -10.87
N GLU A 133 -29.26 9.94 -11.55
CA GLU A 133 -29.73 11.09 -12.33
C GLU A 133 -29.46 10.89 -13.83
N PRO A 134 -30.33 11.43 -14.72
CA PRO A 134 -30.16 11.30 -16.16
C PRO A 134 -29.01 12.16 -16.71
N TRP A 135 -28.76 13.31 -16.09
CA TRP A 135 -27.71 14.26 -16.46
C TRP A 135 -27.38 15.15 -15.25
N ASP A 136 -26.18 15.72 -15.24
CA ASP A 136 -25.76 16.73 -14.26
C ASP A 136 -24.49 17.44 -14.75
N TYR A 137 -24.19 18.61 -14.19
CA TYR A 137 -22.99 19.38 -14.47
C TYR A 137 -21.72 18.68 -13.97
N VAL A 138 -20.59 18.96 -14.62
CA VAL A 138 -19.28 18.57 -14.09
C VAL A 138 -18.79 19.63 -13.10
N ASN A 139 -18.17 19.19 -12.01
CA ASN A 139 -17.67 20.07 -10.97
C ASN A 139 -16.15 19.96 -10.84
N LEU A 140 -15.56 20.88 -10.07
CA LEU A 140 -14.16 20.83 -9.68
C LEU A 140 -14.03 20.17 -8.31
N ARG A 141 -13.15 19.17 -8.21
CA ARG A 141 -12.77 18.52 -6.94
C ARG A 141 -11.26 18.48 -6.81
N PRO A 142 -10.69 18.39 -5.59
CA PRO A 142 -9.26 18.19 -5.45
C PRO A 142 -8.77 17.00 -6.25
N CYS A 143 -7.70 17.22 -7.02
CA CYS A 143 -7.12 16.22 -7.89
C CYS A 143 -6.61 15.05 -7.07
N THR A 144 -7.09 13.84 -7.36
CA THR A 144 -6.64 12.61 -6.71
C THR A 144 -6.32 11.54 -7.75
N ILE A 145 -5.44 10.60 -7.41
CA ILE A 145 -5.03 9.54 -8.35
C ILE A 145 -5.85 8.26 -8.21
N ASN A 146 -6.77 8.21 -7.24
CA ASN A 146 -7.63 7.06 -6.96
C ASN A 146 -9.11 7.31 -7.27
N ASP A 147 -9.48 8.50 -7.77
CA ASP A 147 -10.86 8.81 -8.17
C ASP A 147 -11.04 8.55 -9.68
N PRO A 148 -11.80 7.50 -10.08
CA PRO A 148 -12.06 7.22 -11.48
C PRO A 148 -12.93 8.30 -12.16
N LEU A 149 -13.70 9.11 -11.41
CA LEU A 149 -14.56 10.16 -11.95
C LEU A 149 -13.77 11.36 -12.47
N GLN A 150 -12.48 11.47 -12.12
CA GLN A 150 -11.58 12.54 -12.58
C GLN A 150 -10.87 12.19 -13.89
N ARG A 151 -11.15 11.01 -14.47
CA ARG A 151 -10.42 10.50 -15.62
C ARG A 151 -11.17 10.73 -16.92
N TRP A 152 -10.49 11.39 -17.85
CA TRP A 152 -11.02 11.78 -19.16
C TRP A 152 -10.16 11.22 -20.28
N THR A 153 -10.79 10.63 -21.28
CA THR A 153 -10.16 10.20 -22.54
C THR A 153 -10.57 11.14 -23.67
N VAL A 154 -9.75 11.27 -24.70
CA VAL A 154 -10.10 12.08 -25.88
C VAL A 154 -10.51 11.15 -27.02
N LYS A 155 -11.73 11.34 -27.54
CA LYS A 155 -12.26 10.64 -28.72
C LYS A 155 -13.06 11.62 -29.55
N GLU A 156 -12.92 11.57 -30.86
CA GLU A 156 -13.65 12.47 -31.78
C GLU A 156 -13.48 13.95 -31.42
N ASN A 157 -12.25 14.32 -31.03
CA ASN A 157 -11.90 15.65 -30.53
C ASN A 157 -12.77 16.13 -29.35
N SER A 158 -13.29 15.23 -28.51
CA SER A 158 -14.03 15.58 -27.30
C SER A 158 -13.53 14.79 -26.10
N PHE A 159 -13.79 15.31 -24.90
CA PHE A 159 -13.55 14.58 -23.67
C PHE A 159 -14.68 13.60 -23.41
N TRP A 160 -14.30 12.41 -22.99
CA TRP A 160 -15.17 11.33 -22.58
C TRP A 160 -14.72 10.80 -21.23
N THR A 161 -15.64 10.30 -20.41
CA THR A 161 -15.28 9.52 -19.23
C THR A 161 -14.33 8.38 -19.59
N ALA A 162 -13.51 7.92 -18.64
CA ALA A 162 -12.47 6.92 -18.93
C ALA A 162 -13.02 5.58 -19.49
N ASP A 163 -14.25 5.22 -19.14
CA ASP A 163 -14.96 4.06 -19.70
C ASP A 163 -15.50 4.31 -21.13
N GLY A 164 -15.42 5.54 -21.61
CA GLY A 164 -15.88 5.97 -22.93
C GLY A 164 -17.39 6.07 -23.09
N ARG A 165 -18.17 6.03 -22.01
CA ARG A 165 -19.64 6.01 -22.07
C ARG A 165 -20.26 7.39 -22.18
N TYR A 166 -19.70 8.38 -21.51
CA TYR A 166 -20.29 9.71 -21.40
C TYR A 166 -19.36 10.76 -21.98
N ARG A 167 -19.88 11.54 -22.93
CA ARG A 167 -19.19 12.68 -23.53
C ARG A 167 -19.41 13.93 -22.69
N LEU A 168 -18.37 14.71 -22.47
CA LEU A 168 -18.49 16.07 -21.93
C LEU A 168 -19.12 16.97 -22.99
N LYS A 169 -20.27 17.55 -22.63
CA LYS A 169 -21.09 18.45 -23.46
C LYS A 169 -21.29 19.76 -22.72
N ASP A 170 -22.01 20.71 -23.30
CA ASP A 170 -22.38 21.96 -22.62
C ASP A 170 -23.88 22.23 -22.65
N THR A 171 -24.44 22.82 -21.61
CA THR A 171 -25.83 23.31 -21.62
C THR A 171 -25.88 24.58 -20.79
N ASN A 172 -26.61 25.59 -21.27
CA ASN A 172 -26.60 26.94 -20.66
C ASN A 172 -25.18 27.51 -20.46
N TRP A 173 -24.24 27.19 -21.36
CA TRP A 173 -22.82 27.53 -21.24
C TRP A 173 -22.05 26.81 -20.13
N TYR A 174 -22.59 25.75 -19.51
CA TYR A 174 -21.91 24.97 -18.48
C TYR A 174 -21.64 23.53 -18.93
N GLY A 175 -20.47 23.00 -18.60
CA GLY A 175 -20.07 21.63 -18.89
C GLY A 175 -20.92 20.62 -18.13
N TYR A 176 -21.42 19.60 -18.81
CA TYR A 176 -22.27 18.55 -18.24
C TYR A 176 -22.05 17.21 -18.93
N ILE A 177 -22.52 16.13 -18.30
CA ILE A 177 -22.65 14.82 -18.93
C ILE A 177 -24.09 14.32 -18.82
N SER A 178 -24.50 13.47 -19.76
CA SER A 178 -25.83 12.87 -19.79
C SER A 178 -25.80 11.42 -20.23
N ARG A 179 -26.71 10.61 -19.66
CA ARG A 179 -26.99 9.24 -20.06
C ARG A 179 -27.82 9.14 -21.34
N ASN A 180 -28.49 10.22 -21.73
CA ASN A 180 -29.25 10.26 -22.97
C ASN A 180 -28.35 10.70 -24.13
N SER A 181 -28.09 9.76 -25.04
CA SER A 181 -27.28 10.01 -26.24
C SER A 181 -27.86 11.09 -27.16
N LYS A 182 -29.18 11.33 -27.10
CA LYS A 182 -29.88 12.35 -27.90
C LYS A 182 -29.77 13.77 -27.36
N ASP A 183 -29.25 13.96 -26.15
CA ASP A 183 -29.12 15.31 -25.59
C ASP A 183 -28.13 16.13 -26.43
N ASN A 184 -28.53 17.36 -26.78
CA ASN A 184 -27.84 18.22 -27.73
C ASN A 184 -26.63 18.95 -27.11
N TYR A 185 -26.04 19.88 -27.88
CA TYR A 185 -24.91 20.75 -27.49
C TYR A 185 -23.59 19.99 -27.27
N ASN A 186 -23.24 19.23 -28.31
CA ASN A 186 -21.90 18.72 -28.46
C ASN A 186 -20.96 19.87 -28.82
N HIS A 187 -19.87 20.01 -28.06
CA HIS A 187 -18.71 20.80 -28.47
C HIS A 187 -17.50 19.89 -28.71
N THR A 188 -16.54 20.39 -29.49
CA THR A 188 -15.27 19.72 -29.77
C THR A 188 -14.10 20.60 -29.35
N LEU A 189 -12.94 20.01 -29.15
CA LEU A 189 -11.68 20.72 -28.98
C LEU A 189 -11.29 21.40 -30.28
N ASP A 190 -10.78 22.62 -30.20
CA ASP A 190 -10.14 23.27 -31.33
C ASP A 190 -8.83 22.53 -31.70
N SER A 191 -8.47 22.52 -32.98
CA SER A 191 -7.22 21.93 -33.49
C SER A 191 -5.96 22.42 -32.78
N SER A 192 -6.00 23.61 -32.17
CA SER A 192 -4.89 24.13 -31.36
C SER A 192 -4.56 23.21 -30.18
N MET A 193 -5.50 22.38 -29.73
CA MET A 193 -5.37 21.47 -28.59
C MET A 193 -4.65 20.15 -28.93
N ASP A 194 -4.36 19.85 -30.20
CA ASP A 194 -3.80 18.56 -30.62
C ASP A 194 -2.51 18.18 -29.90
N ASP A 195 -1.56 19.11 -29.82
CA ASP A 195 -0.28 18.91 -29.14
C ASP A 195 -0.44 18.81 -27.61
N TRP A 196 -1.38 19.58 -27.05
CA TRP A 196 -1.71 19.54 -25.63
C TRP A 196 -2.31 18.18 -25.24
N VAL A 197 -3.23 17.63 -26.03
CA VAL A 197 -3.84 16.31 -25.81
C VAL A 197 -2.81 15.18 -25.91
N LYS A 198 -1.86 15.29 -26.84
CA LYS A 198 -0.77 14.30 -27.04
C LYS A 198 0.28 14.35 -25.94
N THR A 199 0.44 15.47 -25.25
CA THR A 199 1.42 15.65 -24.17
C THR A 199 1.04 14.81 -22.95
N VAL A 200 1.86 13.84 -22.57
CA VAL A 200 1.68 13.03 -21.36
C VAL A 200 2.33 13.74 -20.18
N ALA A 201 1.68 14.81 -19.72
CA ALA A 201 2.26 15.76 -18.79
C ALA A 201 2.52 15.17 -17.39
N THR A 202 3.58 15.67 -16.73
CA THR A 202 3.83 15.44 -15.30
C THR A 202 2.60 15.89 -14.48
N PRO A 203 2.08 15.05 -13.57
CA PRO A 203 0.89 15.39 -12.78
C PRO A 203 1.16 16.59 -11.86
N GLY A 204 0.11 17.33 -11.52
CA GLY A 204 0.22 18.48 -10.59
C GLY A 204 0.46 18.06 -9.14
N ASN A 205 -0.18 16.98 -8.72
CA ASN A 205 -0.04 16.33 -7.41
C ASN A 205 -0.34 14.82 -7.55
N ILE A 206 -0.17 14.06 -6.48
CA ILE A 206 -0.49 12.62 -6.38
C ILE A 206 -1.40 12.31 -5.18
N SER A 207 -2.33 13.22 -4.87
CA SER A 207 -3.17 13.09 -3.68
C SER A 207 -4.10 11.87 -3.75
N ILE A 208 -4.49 11.37 -2.58
CA ILE A 208 -5.38 10.23 -2.38
C ILE A 208 -6.63 10.71 -1.65
N GLN A 209 -7.80 10.46 -2.25
CA GLN A 209 -9.07 10.63 -1.55
C GLN A 209 -9.26 9.46 -0.59
N THR A 210 -9.60 9.76 0.66
CA THR A 210 -9.88 8.78 1.71
C THR A 210 -10.91 9.33 2.69
N SER A 211 -11.35 8.51 3.62
CA SER A 211 -11.99 8.94 4.86
C SER A 211 -11.13 8.50 6.06
N ILE A 212 -11.38 9.09 7.23
CA ILE A 212 -10.84 8.64 8.52
C ILE A 212 -12.03 8.39 9.43
N ALA A 213 -12.24 7.13 9.81
CA ALA A 213 -13.34 6.71 10.63
C ALA A 213 -12.86 6.14 11.97
N TRP A 214 -13.74 6.10 12.95
CA TRP A 214 -13.55 5.42 14.23
C TRP A 214 -14.87 4.80 14.67
N ASP A 215 -14.75 3.72 15.44
CA ASP A 215 -15.87 2.88 15.84
C ASP A 215 -16.19 3.07 17.33
N LEU A 216 -17.49 3.17 17.63
CA LEU A 216 -18.05 3.31 18.97
C LEU A 216 -18.98 2.15 19.27
N GLN A 217 -18.59 1.30 20.21
CA GLN A 217 -19.46 0.25 20.72
C GLN A 217 -20.56 0.85 21.62
N THR A 218 -21.82 0.69 21.22
CA THR A 218 -23.01 1.07 21.99
C THR A 218 -23.83 -0.17 22.37
N THR A 219 -24.89 0.04 23.16
CA THR A 219 -25.87 -1.01 23.48
C THR A 219 -26.65 -1.49 22.25
N TYR A 220 -26.70 -0.68 21.18
CA TYR A 220 -27.43 -0.99 19.94
C TYR A 220 -26.53 -1.62 18.86
N GLY A 221 -25.23 -1.74 19.12
CA GLY A 221 -24.25 -2.30 18.20
C GLY A 221 -23.02 -1.41 18.06
N ASN A 222 -22.21 -1.69 17.03
CA ASN A 222 -21.06 -0.86 16.69
C ASN A 222 -21.50 0.28 15.76
N GLU A 223 -21.28 1.53 16.16
CA GLU A 223 -21.57 2.72 15.37
C GLU A 223 -20.28 3.31 14.80
N ARG A 224 -20.31 3.67 13.51
CA ARG A 224 -19.16 4.27 12.82
C ARG A 224 -19.33 5.78 12.69
N TYR A 225 -18.26 6.50 13.00
CA TYR A 225 -18.17 7.94 12.88
C TYR A 225 -16.96 8.35 12.05
N PHE A 226 -17.09 9.41 11.26
CA PHE A 226 -16.07 9.92 10.35
C PHE A 226 -15.58 11.28 10.83
N VAL A 227 -14.26 11.44 10.90
CA VAL A 227 -13.61 12.69 11.28
C VAL A 227 -13.89 13.76 10.22
N ARG A 228 -14.28 14.94 10.67
CA ARG A 228 -14.46 16.13 9.84
C ARG A 228 -13.91 17.37 10.55
N TRP A 229 -13.89 18.50 9.85
CA TRP A 229 -13.59 19.76 10.52
C TRP A 229 -14.53 19.99 11.71
N GLY A 230 -13.92 20.05 12.90
CA GLY A 230 -14.58 20.46 14.15
C GLY A 230 -15.24 19.33 14.94
N GLY A 231 -15.18 18.08 14.47
CA GLY A 231 -15.80 16.95 15.16
C GLY A 231 -15.84 15.68 14.32
N SER A 232 -16.82 14.82 14.59
CA SER A 232 -17.10 13.63 13.81
C SER A 232 -18.59 13.51 13.50
N ASP A 233 -18.92 12.81 12.41
CA ASP A 233 -20.30 12.63 11.93
C ASP A 233 -20.57 11.18 11.53
N LYS A 234 -21.83 10.78 11.40
CA LYS A 234 -22.22 9.47 10.85
C LYS A 234 -22.03 9.40 9.34
N ASN A 235 -22.15 10.53 8.65
CA ASN A 235 -21.94 10.59 7.21
C ASN A 235 -20.46 10.54 6.87
N THR A 236 -20.12 9.73 5.86
CA THR A 236 -18.76 9.69 5.31
C THR A 236 -18.35 11.06 4.84
N THR A 237 -17.22 11.53 5.35
CA THR A 237 -16.65 12.83 4.99
C THR A 237 -15.39 12.60 4.15
N PRO A 238 -15.37 13.03 2.88
CA PRO A 238 -14.17 12.97 2.06
C PRO A 238 -13.04 13.82 2.63
N LEU A 239 -11.86 13.21 2.75
CA LEU A 239 -10.60 13.85 3.06
C LEU A 239 -9.61 13.59 1.92
N TYR A 240 -8.68 14.52 1.74
CA TYR A 240 -7.67 14.47 0.68
C TYR A 240 -6.30 14.41 1.35
N TYR A 241 -5.63 13.27 1.22
CA TYR A 241 -4.27 13.09 1.66
C TYR A 241 -3.30 13.46 0.55
N ASN A 242 -2.41 14.43 0.77
CA ASN A 242 -1.33 14.74 -0.18
C ASN A 242 -0.02 14.09 0.33
N PRO A 243 0.50 13.03 -0.34
CA PRO A 243 1.72 12.34 0.10
C PRO A 243 3.00 13.21 0.06
N GLU A 244 3.00 14.29 -0.71
CA GLU A 244 4.15 15.18 -0.85
C GLU A 244 4.27 16.16 0.32
N SER A 245 3.15 16.64 0.86
CA SER A 245 3.11 17.55 2.02
C SER A 245 2.76 16.86 3.34
N GLY A 246 2.15 15.66 3.26
CA GLY A 246 1.54 14.96 4.40
C GLY A 246 0.21 15.56 4.87
N HIS A 247 -0.36 16.50 4.13
CA HIS A 247 -1.63 17.14 4.49
C HIS A 247 -2.79 16.15 4.47
N LEU A 248 -3.64 16.22 5.50
CA LEU A 248 -5.00 15.68 5.50
C LEU A 248 -5.97 16.85 5.45
N ALA A 249 -6.66 17.02 4.32
CA ALA A 249 -7.48 18.20 4.06
C ALA A 249 -8.95 17.87 3.82
N GLN A 250 -9.83 18.76 4.25
CA GLN A 250 -11.23 18.83 3.83
C GLN A 250 -11.38 19.92 2.75
N TYR A 251 -12.24 19.69 1.76
CA TYR A 251 -12.48 20.62 0.66
C TYR A 251 -13.76 21.41 0.87
N ASP A 252 -13.70 22.71 0.64
CA ASP A 252 -14.86 23.60 0.57
C ASP A 252 -15.24 23.88 -0.89
N PRO A 253 -16.34 23.30 -1.42
CA PRO A 253 -16.76 23.50 -2.80
C PRO A 253 -17.26 24.92 -3.09
N VAL A 254 -17.58 25.72 -2.06
CA VAL A 254 -18.05 27.10 -2.23
C VAL A 254 -16.90 28.01 -2.66
N SER A 255 -15.72 27.84 -2.04
CA SER A 255 -14.55 28.68 -2.28
C SER A 255 -13.45 28.00 -3.11
N GLY A 256 -13.52 26.68 -3.28
CA GLY A 256 -12.43 25.90 -3.89
C GLY A 256 -11.23 25.70 -2.96
N SER A 257 -11.39 25.97 -1.66
CA SER A 257 -10.31 25.97 -0.69
C SER A 257 -10.09 24.62 0.00
N LEU A 258 -8.86 24.37 0.43
CA LEU A 258 -8.52 23.24 1.30
C LEU A 258 -8.33 23.69 2.75
N TYR A 259 -8.92 22.96 3.68
CA TYR A 259 -8.72 23.12 5.11
C TYR A 259 -7.98 21.90 5.65
N CYS A 260 -6.71 22.07 5.99
CA CYS A 260 -5.86 21.01 6.51
C CYS A 260 -6.02 20.86 8.03
N MET A 261 -5.88 19.64 8.51
CA MET A 261 -5.73 19.33 9.92
C MET A 261 -4.29 19.65 10.38
N TYR A 262 -4.14 20.40 11.47
CA TYR A 262 -2.87 20.81 12.08
C TYR A 262 -2.76 20.26 13.50
N SER A 263 -1.62 19.63 13.82
CA SER A 263 -1.21 19.36 15.19
C SER A 263 -0.83 20.68 15.88
N LYS A 264 -1.36 20.88 17.09
CA LYS A 264 -0.95 21.98 17.99
C LYS A 264 0.02 21.50 19.06
N MET A 265 0.62 20.32 18.90
CA MET A 265 1.54 19.78 19.88
C MET A 265 2.78 20.65 19.99
N THR A 266 3.14 20.92 21.24
CA THR A 266 4.41 21.53 21.63
C THR A 266 5.00 20.70 22.74
N ASP A 267 6.27 20.89 23.06
CA ASP A 267 6.95 20.07 24.06
C ASP A 267 6.40 20.32 25.48
N LYS A 268 5.67 21.44 25.68
CA LYS A 268 5.07 21.88 26.95
C LYS A 268 3.83 21.10 27.39
N TYR A 269 3.09 20.48 26.45
CA TYR A 269 1.84 19.80 26.75
C TYR A 269 1.93 18.33 26.40
N ASP A 270 1.23 17.49 27.16
CA ASP A 270 1.17 16.06 26.88
C ASP A 270 0.09 15.69 25.85
N TRP A 271 -0.88 16.58 25.65
CA TRP A 271 -1.87 16.50 24.58
C TRP A 271 -2.35 17.91 24.17
N ASN A 272 -2.91 18.05 22.97
CA ASN A 272 -3.55 19.28 22.49
C ASN A 272 -4.56 19.00 21.37
N TRP A 273 -5.60 19.81 21.26
CA TRP A 273 -6.59 19.74 20.18
C TRP A 273 -5.95 19.99 18.80
N VAL A 274 -6.49 19.35 17.76
CA VAL A 274 -6.11 19.72 16.38
C VAL A 274 -6.77 21.04 15.99
N LYS A 275 -6.15 21.75 15.05
CA LYS A 275 -6.73 22.93 14.40
C LYS A 275 -6.99 22.62 12.93
N TRP A 276 -8.07 23.14 12.37
CA TRP A 276 -8.28 23.15 10.93
C TRP A 276 -8.01 24.55 10.40
N ALA A 277 -7.22 24.67 9.32
CA ALA A 277 -6.86 25.96 8.74
C ALA A 277 -6.62 25.86 7.24
N LEU A 278 -6.74 26.99 6.54
CA LEU A 278 -6.50 27.10 5.11
C LEU A 278 -5.10 26.58 4.75
N CYS A 279 -5.02 25.79 3.69
CA CYS A 279 -3.79 25.24 3.14
C CYS A 279 -3.91 25.08 1.61
N SER A 280 -2.83 24.65 0.97
CA SER A 280 -2.78 24.38 -0.48
C SER A 280 -1.86 23.21 -0.81
N ASP A 281 -1.72 22.89 -2.10
CA ASP A 281 -0.76 21.91 -2.62
C ASP A 281 0.64 22.51 -2.85
N ALA A 282 0.91 23.72 -2.34
CA ALA A 282 2.24 24.32 -2.41
C ALA A 282 3.28 23.41 -1.77
N ALA A 283 4.46 23.34 -2.38
CA ALA A 283 5.57 22.56 -1.84
C ALA A 283 5.99 23.15 -0.49
N ILE A 284 5.95 22.32 0.54
CA ILE A 284 6.38 22.65 1.90
C ILE A 284 7.32 21.57 2.42
N SER A 285 8.22 21.95 3.31
CA SER A 285 9.05 20.97 4.01
C SER A 285 8.16 20.06 4.85
N LYS A 286 8.44 18.75 4.83
CA LYS A 286 7.84 17.80 5.79
C LYS A 286 8.38 18.02 7.20
N ASP A 287 9.62 18.49 7.30
CA ASP A 287 10.30 18.70 8.57
C ASP A 287 9.69 19.90 9.30
N ASN A 288 9.29 19.68 10.55
CA ASN A 288 8.65 20.70 11.41
C ASN A 288 7.36 21.29 10.84
N ASN A 289 6.64 20.57 9.98
CA ASN A 289 5.33 21.01 9.48
C ASN A 289 4.18 20.50 10.38
N PRO A 290 3.48 21.38 11.12
CA PRO A 290 2.36 20.96 11.97
C PRO A 290 1.16 20.37 11.21
N ALA A 291 1.05 20.54 9.89
CA ALA A 291 0.02 19.90 9.07
C ALA A 291 0.43 18.56 8.46
N PHE A 292 1.66 18.09 8.69
CA PHE A 292 2.10 16.78 8.22
C PHE A 292 1.53 15.67 9.11
N TRP A 293 0.94 14.67 8.46
CA TRP A 293 0.43 13.45 9.07
C TRP A 293 1.03 12.21 8.39
N ASN A 294 1.48 11.28 9.22
CA ASN A 294 1.91 9.96 8.82
C ASN A 294 0.76 8.96 8.97
N VAL A 295 0.43 8.30 7.87
CA VAL A 295 -0.69 7.33 7.73
C VAL A 295 -0.20 5.90 7.45
N ASN A 296 1.11 5.67 7.45
CA ASN A 296 1.70 4.39 7.02
C ASN A 296 1.47 3.24 8.00
N TRP A 297 0.88 3.51 9.17
CA TRP A 297 0.57 2.50 10.19
C TRP A 297 -0.89 2.04 10.16
N GLU A 298 -1.65 2.46 9.15
CA GLU A 298 -3.01 2.01 8.92
C GLU A 298 -3.05 0.56 8.40
N THR A 299 -4.03 -0.19 8.89
CA THR A 299 -4.25 -1.59 8.51
C THR A 299 -5.73 -1.86 8.30
N ASN A 300 -6.08 -3.03 7.76
CA ASN A 300 -7.47 -3.46 7.65
C ASN A 300 -8.16 -3.69 9.01
N GLU A 301 -7.39 -3.89 10.08
CA GLU A 301 -7.88 -3.97 11.47
C GLU A 301 -7.94 -2.59 12.16
N GLY A 302 -7.68 -1.53 11.38
CA GLY A 302 -7.44 -0.17 11.84
C GLY A 302 -5.99 0.08 12.22
N GLY A 303 -5.62 1.35 12.32
CA GLY A 303 -4.27 1.76 12.67
C GLY A 303 -4.21 3.11 13.36
N MET A 304 -3.01 3.67 13.31
CA MET A 304 -2.64 4.87 14.05
C MET A 304 -2.08 5.92 13.10
N ILE A 305 -2.63 7.12 13.20
CA ILE A 305 -2.13 8.31 12.49
C ILE A 305 -1.28 9.11 13.45
N THR A 306 -0.10 9.56 13.01
CA THR A 306 0.81 10.37 13.83
C THR A 306 1.14 11.70 13.18
N ASP A 307 1.40 12.72 13.97
CA ASP A 307 1.87 14.01 13.48
C ASP A 307 3.37 13.98 13.13
N TYR A 308 3.88 15.12 12.68
CA TYR A 308 5.28 15.37 12.33
C TYR A 308 6.32 15.12 13.45
N LYS A 309 5.89 14.99 14.71
CA LYS A 309 6.74 14.67 15.87
C LYS A 309 6.47 13.26 16.41
N GLY A 310 5.65 12.46 15.74
CA GLY A 310 5.25 11.14 16.22
C GLY A 310 4.22 11.16 17.35
N ASN A 311 3.56 12.30 17.61
CA ASN A 311 2.42 12.34 18.51
C ASN A 311 1.22 11.66 17.85
N ILE A 312 0.40 11.00 18.66
CA ILE A 312 -0.63 10.08 18.21
C ILE A 312 -1.95 10.84 18.09
N LEU A 313 -2.61 10.74 16.93
CA LEU A 313 -3.97 11.25 16.73
C LEU A 313 -4.97 10.43 17.57
N ARG A 314 -5.94 11.12 18.16
CA ARG A 314 -6.99 10.58 19.02
C ARG A 314 -8.31 11.30 18.79
N VAL A 315 -9.39 10.62 19.14
CA VAL A 315 -10.72 11.20 19.30
C VAL A 315 -11.30 10.77 20.64
N THR A 316 -12.03 11.69 21.29
CA THR A 316 -12.80 11.42 22.50
C THR A 316 -14.07 10.64 22.14
N LYS A 317 -14.35 9.53 22.84
CA LYS A 317 -15.56 8.73 22.57
C LYS A 317 -16.79 9.22 23.34
N TYR A 318 -16.61 10.09 24.33
CA TYR A 318 -17.67 10.62 25.20
C TYR A 318 -17.38 12.08 25.62
N GLY A 319 -18.32 12.71 26.33
CA GLY A 319 -18.15 14.05 26.92
C GLY A 319 -18.49 15.22 25.99
N LEU A 320 -18.28 16.45 26.46
CA LEU A 320 -18.68 17.68 25.74
C LEU A 320 -17.94 17.88 24.40
N ASN A 321 -16.71 17.38 24.29
CA ASN A 321 -15.91 17.44 23.08
C ASN A 321 -15.95 16.12 22.31
N TRP A 322 -17.04 15.35 22.42
CA TRP A 322 -17.21 14.07 21.75
C TRP A 322 -16.88 14.15 20.25
N GLY A 323 -16.13 13.17 19.74
CA GLY A 323 -15.77 13.07 18.33
C GLY A 323 -14.78 14.13 17.84
N VAL A 324 -14.25 15.00 18.71
CA VAL A 324 -13.27 16.01 18.33
C VAL A 324 -11.87 15.40 18.36
N ALA A 325 -11.13 15.60 17.27
CA ALA A 325 -9.76 15.09 17.14
C ALA A 325 -8.74 15.92 17.95
N TYR A 326 -7.77 15.22 18.54
CA TYR A 326 -6.64 15.81 19.26
C TYR A 326 -5.41 14.92 19.13
N THR A 327 -4.27 15.40 19.59
CA THR A 327 -2.99 14.71 19.52
C THR A 327 -2.42 14.52 20.92
N VAL A 328 -1.73 13.40 21.15
CA VAL A 328 -1.11 13.05 22.44
C VAL A 328 0.33 12.55 22.29
N LYS A 329 1.19 12.84 23.25
CA LYS A 329 2.53 12.22 23.31
C LYS A 329 2.43 10.72 23.53
N PRO A 330 3.29 9.89 22.89
CA PRO A 330 3.33 8.45 23.15
C PRO A 330 3.49 8.10 24.63
N SER A 331 4.28 8.88 25.38
CA SER A 331 4.53 8.68 26.82
C SER A 331 3.32 8.96 27.72
N TYR A 332 2.29 9.64 27.22
CA TYR A 332 1.06 9.96 27.94
C TYR A 332 -0.12 9.08 27.51
N LEU A 333 0.03 8.28 26.46
CA LEU A 333 -1.06 7.49 25.86
C LEU A 333 -1.80 6.59 26.86
N GLU A 334 -1.07 5.90 27.74
CA GLU A 334 -1.66 5.00 28.76
C GLU A 334 -2.34 5.76 29.90
N LYS A 335 -1.91 7.00 30.15
CA LYS A 335 -2.48 7.88 31.20
C LYS A 335 -3.71 8.63 30.69
N ASP A 336 -3.85 8.76 29.38
CA ASP A 336 -4.94 9.48 28.72
C ASP A 336 -6.22 8.62 28.63
N THR A 337 -6.91 8.50 29.76
CA THR A 337 -8.16 7.70 29.90
C THR A 337 -9.43 8.56 29.93
N THR A 338 -9.29 9.89 29.97
CA THR A 338 -10.41 10.83 30.08
C THR A 338 -11.33 10.72 28.87
N ASN A 339 -12.65 10.59 29.07
CA ASN A 339 -13.64 10.42 28.00
C ASN A 339 -13.45 9.17 27.11
N SER A 340 -12.72 8.17 27.63
CA SER A 340 -12.45 6.89 26.94
C SER A 340 -11.99 7.09 25.49
N PRO A 341 -10.83 7.70 25.22
CA PRO A 341 -10.47 8.04 23.85
C PRO A 341 -10.12 6.81 23.02
N THR A 342 -10.09 6.97 21.70
CA THR A 342 -9.52 5.98 20.78
C THR A 342 -8.49 6.60 19.84
N SER A 343 -7.45 5.83 19.52
CA SER A 343 -6.48 6.10 18.46
C SER A 343 -6.62 5.14 17.29
N LEU A 344 -7.61 4.23 17.35
CA LEU A 344 -7.82 3.23 16.32
C LEU A 344 -8.72 3.83 15.25
N PHE A 345 -8.10 4.18 14.13
CA PHE A 345 -8.79 4.70 12.97
C PHE A 345 -8.96 3.61 11.91
N VAL A 346 -9.97 3.78 11.06
CA VAL A 346 -10.22 2.97 9.88
C VAL A 346 -10.20 3.92 8.69
N VAL A 347 -9.43 3.56 7.65
CA VAL A 347 -9.32 4.34 6.42
C VAL A 347 -9.83 3.53 5.22
N ASP A 348 -10.04 4.21 4.09
CA ASP A 348 -10.51 3.55 2.88
C ASP A 348 -9.44 2.61 2.32
N LYS A 349 -9.89 1.56 1.62
CA LYS A 349 -8.99 0.56 1.02
C LYS A 349 -7.94 1.19 0.09
N SER A 350 -8.30 2.22 -0.67
CA SER A 350 -7.37 2.96 -1.53
C SER A 350 -6.20 3.55 -0.76
N MET A 351 -6.42 4.01 0.48
CA MET A 351 -5.36 4.55 1.33
C MET A 351 -4.43 3.44 1.83
N LEU A 352 -4.98 2.28 2.21
CA LEU A 352 -4.19 1.10 2.56
C LEU A 352 -3.36 0.58 1.38
N ASP A 353 -3.94 0.57 0.18
CA ASP A 353 -3.24 0.17 -1.05
C ASP A 353 -2.13 1.15 -1.40
N TRP A 354 -2.34 2.45 -1.14
CA TRP A 354 -1.33 3.48 -1.32
C TRP A 354 -0.14 3.30 -0.36
N THR A 355 -0.39 3.14 0.94
CA THR A 355 0.70 2.95 1.92
C THR A 355 1.50 1.67 1.65
N ARG A 356 0.82 0.59 1.21
CA ARG A 356 1.48 -0.65 0.74
C ARG A 356 2.33 -0.43 -0.50
N TYR A 357 1.87 0.38 -1.46
CA TYR A 357 2.67 0.75 -2.63
C TYR A 357 3.90 1.56 -2.26
N VAL A 358 3.75 2.56 -1.38
CA VAL A 358 4.90 3.32 -0.86
C VAL A 358 5.91 2.37 -0.22
N ALA A 359 5.48 1.51 0.71
CA ALA A 359 6.35 0.53 1.36
C ALA A 359 7.06 -0.40 0.36
N SER A 360 6.33 -0.88 -0.66
CA SER A 360 6.87 -1.76 -1.70
C SER A 360 7.94 -1.06 -2.55
N ASN A 361 7.66 0.18 -2.95
CA ASN A 361 8.58 0.98 -3.75
C ASN A 361 9.85 1.37 -2.95
N LEU A 362 9.70 1.66 -1.65
CA LEU A 362 10.83 1.93 -0.74
C LEU A 362 11.69 0.68 -0.49
N GLY A 363 11.06 -0.48 -0.29
CA GLY A 363 11.74 -1.77 -0.08
C GLY A 363 12.21 -2.46 -1.36
N LYS A 364 11.95 -1.85 -2.51
CA LYS A 364 12.19 -2.42 -3.85
C LYS A 364 11.59 -3.82 -3.99
N THR A 365 10.36 -3.99 -3.54
CA THR A 365 9.60 -5.26 -3.60
C THR A 365 8.38 -5.18 -4.52
N ASP A 366 8.19 -4.09 -5.27
CA ASP A 366 7.13 -3.99 -6.26
C ASP A 366 7.27 -5.09 -7.32
N GLN A 367 6.12 -5.60 -7.76
CA GLN A 367 6.06 -6.55 -8.87
C GLN A 367 6.23 -5.85 -10.21
N TYR A 368 5.73 -4.61 -10.34
CA TYR A 368 5.73 -3.85 -11.58
C TYR A 368 6.36 -2.48 -11.34
N CYS A 369 7.45 -2.20 -12.06
CA CYS A 369 7.90 -0.84 -12.33
C CYS A 369 8.78 -0.83 -13.60
N PRO A 370 8.48 -0.02 -14.64
CA PRO A 370 7.34 0.89 -14.75
C PRO A 370 6.02 0.13 -14.81
N ALA A 371 4.94 0.81 -14.45
CA ALA A 371 3.59 0.25 -14.53
C ALA A 371 3.23 -0.12 -15.99
N GLY A 372 2.84 -1.38 -16.24
CA GLY A 372 2.31 -1.79 -17.55
C GLY A 372 2.47 -3.25 -17.98
N LYS A 373 1.31 -3.87 -18.30
CA LYS A 373 1.00 -5.18 -18.92
C LYS A 373 1.22 -6.46 -18.07
N LYS A 374 0.09 -7.01 -17.60
CA LYS A 374 -0.10 -8.44 -17.27
C LYS A 374 0.38 -9.38 -18.39
N GLU A 375 0.32 -8.93 -19.66
CA GLU A 375 0.53 -9.79 -20.85
C GLU A 375 1.97 -10.28 -21.06
N SER A 376 3.02 -9.56 -20.64
CA SER A 376 4.40 -10.07 -20.80
C SER A 376 4.86 -10.99 -19.68
N PHE A 377 4.12 -11.05 -18.56
CA PHE A 377 4.44 -11.90 -17.41
C PHE A 377 3.54 -13.13 -17.29
N VAL A 378 2.61 -13.37 -18.22
CA VAL A 378 1.85 -14.64 -18.27
C VAL A 378 2.78 -15.86 -18.36
N ARG A 379 4.03 -15.70 -18.85
CA ARG A 379 5.06 -16.76 -18.85
C ARG A 379 5.99 -16.78 -17.63
N LYS A 380 5.93 -15.78 -16.73
CA LYS A 380 6.83 -15.67 -15.55
C LYS A 380 6.14 -15.21 -14.27
N ARG A 381 4.81 -15.32 -14.14
CA ARG A 381 4.20 -15.45 -12.81
C ARG A 381 4.67 -16.79 -12.26
N VAL A 382 5.87 -16.83 -11.68
CA VAL A 382 6.23 -17.88 -10.74
C VAL A 382 5.08 -17.88 -9.75
N LYS A 383 4.27 -18.94 -9.78
CA LYS A 383 3.18 -19.15 -8.86
C LYS A 383 3.88 -19.32 -7.52
N ARG A 384 4.18 -18.23 -6.79
CA ARG A 384 4.88 -18.32 -5.51
C ARG A 384 3.89 -18.94 -4.56
N THR A 385 4.02 -20.24 -4.36
CA THR A 385 3.40 -20.94 -3.25
C THR A 385 3.97 -20.31 -1.99
N LEU A 386 3.14 -19.65 -1.17
CA LEU A 386 3.63 -19.03 0.07
C LEU A 386 3.85 -20.06 1.17
N THR A 387 3.20 -21.21 1.03
CA THR A 387 3.53 -22.40 1.80
C THR A 387 4.76 -23.05 1.20
N LEU A 388 5.72 -23.33 2.08
CA LEU A 388 6.84 -24.19 1.73
C LEU A 388 6.29 -25.57 1.32
N PRO A 389 7.01 -26.35 0.50
CA PRO A 389 6.64 -27.72 0.23
C PRO A 389 6.38 -28.50 1.52
N SER A 390 5.38 -29.40 1.53
CA SER A 390 5.00 -30.14 2.75
C SER A 390 6.12 -31.02 3.29
N ASP A 391 7.08 -31.37 2.44
CA ASP A 391 8.29 -32.14 2.73
C ASP A 391 9.48 -31.25 3.11
N PHE A 392 9.36 -29.92 3.07
CA PHE A 392 10.45 -29.00 3.41
C PHE A 392 10.98 -29.24 4.83
N GLN A 393 12.29 -29.45 4.93
CA GLN A 393 13.04 -29.52 6.17
C GLN A 393 14.17 -28.50 6.15
N LEU A 394 14.58 -28.03 7.33
CA LEU A 394 15.77 -27.21 7.47
C LEU A 394 17.01 -28.07 7.23
N THR A 395 17.66 -27.85 6.08
CA THR A 395 18.97 -28.43 5.80
C THR A 395 20.04 -27.76 6.68
N MET A 396 21.21 -28.38 6.80
CA MET A 396 22.33 -27.79 7.56
C MET A 396 22.74 -26.42 6.99
N GLN A 397 22.62 -26.21 5.67
CA GLN A 397 22.88 -24.92 5.03
C GLN A 397 21.87 -23.86 5.49
N TRP A 398 20.57 -24.20 5.58
CA TRP A 398 19.55 -23.29 6.11
C TRP A 398 19.77 -22.96 7.58
N ILE A 399 20.16 -23.95 8.39
CA ILE A 399 20.50 -23.75 9.81
C ILE A 399 21.71 -22.81 9.94
N GLN A 400 22.76 -23.03 9.14
CA GLN A 400 23.93 -22.14 9.06
C GLN A 400 23.53 -20.72 8.65
N ARG A 401 22.62 -20.57 7.67
CA ARG A 401 22.13 -19.26 7.25
C ARG A 401 21.40 -18.53 8.38
N PHE A 402 20.50 -19.21 9.08
CA PHE A 402 19.78 -18.60 10.21
C PHE A 402 20.70 -18.27 11.38
N TYR A 403 21.72 -19.11 11.61
CA TYR A 403 22.76 -18.84 12.60
C TYR A 403 23.51 -17.54 12.33
N GLU A 404 23.90 -17.29 11.07
CA GLU A 404 24.57 -16.06 10.64
C GLU A 404 23.68 -14.83 10.84
N ILE A 405 22.39 -14.93 10.49
CA ILE A 405 21.42 -13.85 10.73
C ILE A 405 21.28 -13.60 12.23
N ALA A 406 21.07 -14.64 13.03
CA ALA A 406 20.85 -14.53 14.47
C ALA A 406 22.02 -13.86 15.21
N ARG A 407 23.24 -13.98 14.68
CA ARG A 407 24.48 -13.40 15.23
C ARG A 407 24.91 -12.07 14.62
N SER A 408 24.14 -11.50 13.69
CA SER A 408 24.56 -10.25 13.05
C SER A 408 24.54 -9.02 13.96
N SER A 409 23.94 -9.06 15.16
CA SER A 409 23.91 -7.91 16.07
C SER A 409 25.17 -7.74 16.94
N ILE A 410 25.47 -6.50 17.33
CA ILE A 410 26.49 -6.19 18.35
C ILE A 410 25.79 -6.11 19.71
N SER A 411 26.29 -6.87 20.69
CA SER A 411 25.84 -6.81 22.08
C SER A 411 26.03 -5.39 22.65
N ARG A 412 24.97 -4.84 23.28
CA ARG A 412 24.97 -3.62 24.12
C ARG A 412 24.95 -2.23 23.46
N THR A 413 24.79 -2.07 22.14
CA THR A 413 24.82 -0.72 21.51
C THR A 413 23.85 -0.52 20.34
N THR A 414 22.54 -0.70 20.57
CA THR A 414 21.56 -0.33 19.52
C THR A 414 20.41 0.52 20.06
N PRO A 415 20.18 1.74 19.55
CA PRO A 415 18.87 2.36 19.69
C PRO A 415 17.82 1.42 19.10
N ARG A 416 16.76 1.12 19.86
CA ARG A 416 15.62 0.35 19.37
C ARG A 416 14.94 1.17 18.27
N ARG A 417 15.03 0.71 17.02
CA ARG A 417 14.23 1.22 15.89
C ARG A 417 13.15 0.19 15.56
N GLY A 418 11.89 0.61 15.45
CA GLY A 418 10.76 -0.30 15.21
C GLY A 418 10.34 -1.14 16.43
N VAL A 419 9.24 -1.88 16.28
CA VAL A 419 8.77 -2.83 17.30
C VAL A 419 9.77 -3.97 17.46
N CYS A 420 10.18 -4.26 18.71
CA CYS A 420 11.09 -5.36 19.07
C CYS A 420 12.51 -5.29 18.44
N GLY A 421 12.87 -4.19 17.77
CA GLY A 421 14.23 -3.91 17.31
C GLY A 421 14.84 -5.02 16.45
N VAL A 422 16.04 -5.47 16.84
CA VAL A 422 16.85 -6.45 16.09
C VAL A 422 16.10 -7.77 15.87
N CYS A 423 15.38 -8.27 16.87
CA CYS A 423 14.67 -9.56 16.79
C CYS A 423 13.66 -9.56 15.62
N MET A 424 12.95 -8.43 15.46
CA MET A 424 11.98 -8.25 14.39
C MET A 424 12.64 -8.18 13.02
N LEU A 425 13.73 -7.41 12.90
CA LEU A 425 14.48 -7.29 11.64
C LEU A 425 15.11 -8.62 11.21
N HIS A 426 15.66 -9.39 12.16
CA HIS A 426 16.12 -10.77 11.91
C HIS A 426 14.97 -11.67 11.45
N SER A 427 13.80 -11.58 12.10
CA SER A 427 12.63 -12.37 11.73
C SER A 427 12.17 -12.08 10.30
N TYR A 428 12.09 -10.80 9.90
CA TYR A 428 11.77 -10.42 8.53
C TYR A 428 12.80 -10.95 7.53
N GLN A 429 14.09 -10.86 7.85
CA GLN A 429 15.16 -11.36 7.00
C GLN A 429 15.05 -12.87 6.77
N MET A 430 14.79 -13.65 7.83
CA MET A 430 14.62 -15.11 7.74
C MET A 430 13.35 -15.50 6.98
N ILE A 431 12.21 -14.87 7.29
CA ILE A 431 10.93 -15.17 6.63
C ILE A 431 10.98 -14.77 5.15
N ALA A 432 11.55 -13.62 4.82
CA ALA A 432 11.70 -13.18 3.42
C ALA A 432 12.57 -14.14 2.62
N GLU A 433 13.68 -14.61 3.19
CA GLU A 433 14.54 -15.59 2.53
C GLU A 433 13.86 -16.95 2.35
N LEU A 434 13.13 -17.43 3.36
CA LEU A 434 12.33 -18.66 3.22
C LEU A 434 11.28 -18.52 2.11
N LEU A 435 10.47 -17.47 2.15
CA LEU A 435 9.41 -17.27 1.15
C LEU A 435 9.97 -17.10 -0.27
N GLN A 436 11.17 -16.51 -0.41
CA GLN A 436 11.75 -16.21 -1.72
C GLN A 436 12.68 -17.32 -2.26
N TYR A 437 13.39 -18.05 -1.40
CA TYR A 437 14.51 -18.90 -1.79
C TYR A 437 14.37 -20.37 -1.35
N HIS A 438 13.28 -20.79 -0.71
CA HIS A 438 13.10 -22.18 -0.25
C HIS A 438 13.29 -23.27 -1.32
N SER A 439 13.06 -22.96 -2.59
CA SER A 439 13.22 -23.90 -3.71
C SER A 439 14.67 -24.10 -4.15
N ARG A 440 15.63 -23.41 -3.51
CA ARG A 440 17.06 -23.48 -3.78
C ARG A 440 17.87 -23.40 -2.47
N GLU A 441 19.18 -23.48 -2.58
CA GLU A 441 20.08 -23.26 -1.45
C GLU A 441 19.92 -21.83 -0.88
N PRO A 442 20.07 -21.65 0.46
CA PRO A 442 20.01 -20.33 1.07
C PRO A 442 21.09 -19.41 0.53
N LEU A 443 20.92 -18.09 0.73
CA LEU A 443 21.94 -17.12 0.37
C LEU A 443 23.24 -17.39 1.15
N THR A 444 24.38 -17.39 0.47
CA THR A 444 25.71 -17.56 1.08
C THR A 444 26.38 -16.25 1.45
N SER A 445 25.87 -15.12 0.94
CA SER A 445 26.35 -13.77 1.27
C SER A 445 25.24 -12.73 1.07
N GLY A 446 25.44 -11.53 1.64
CA GLY A 446 24.46 -10.45 1.59
C GLY A 446 23.18 -10.77 2.37
N GLY A 447 22.04 -10.32 1.87
CA GLY A 447 20.73 -10.64 2.43
C GLY A 447 19.59 -9.90 1.75
N TYR A 448 18.37 -10.23 2.13
CA TYR A 448 17.14 -9.66 1.57
C TYR A 448 17.00 -8.18 1.93
N PHE A 449 17.14 -7.85 3.22
CA PHE A 449 17.04 -6.49 3.77
C PHE A 449 18.38 -5.90 4.20
N PHE A 450 19.25 -6.73 4.78
CA PHE A 450 20.56 -6.30 5.27
C PHE A 450 21.60 -7.38 4.98
N ASP A 451 22.87 -6.99 4.99
CA ASP A 451 23.97 -7.92 4.76
C ASP A 451 24.28 -8.68 6.05
N THR A 452 24.15 -10.00 5.99
CA THR A 452 24.42 -10.87 7.13
C THR A 452 25.93 -10.98 7.35
N ALA A 453 26.43 -10.36 8.42
CA ALA A 453 27.79 -10.56 8.87
C ALA A 453 27.83 -10.56 10.40
N PRO A 454 28.67 -11.39 11.05
CA PRO A 454 28.81 -11.38 12.49
C PRO A 454 29.15 -9.98 13.01
N ASN A 455 28.53 -9.57 14.12
CA ASN A 455 28.81 -8.30 14.80
C ASN A 455 28.66 -7.04 13.90
N ARG A 456 27.73 -7.04 12.92
CA ARG A 456 27.39 -5.86 12.12
C ARG A 456 25.95 -5.42 12.36
N ASN A 457 25.77 -4.26 12.97
CA ASN A 457 24.44 -3.71 13.24
C ASN A 457 23.53 -3.75 11.98
N PRO A 458 22.47 -4.58 11.97
CA PRO A 458 21.65 -4.80 10.78
C PRO A 458 20.88 -3.54 10.37
N PHE A 459 20.64 -2.61 11.30
CA PHE A 459 20.00 -1.33 11.00
C PHE A 459 20.90 -0.38 10.20
N ILE A 460 22.23 -0.47 10.35
CA ILE A 460 23.15 0.34 9.54
C ILE A 460 23.10 -0.14 8.09
N SER A 461 23.20 -1.46 7.87
CA SER A 461 23.10 -2.03 6.53
C SER A 461 21.72 -1.80 5.90
N LEU A 462 20.63 -1.95 6.67
CA LEU A 462 19.28 -1.58 6.22
C LEU A 462 19.21 -0.10 5.81
N GLY A 463 19.73 0.81 6.63
CA GLY A 463 19.72 2.25 6.34
C GLY A 463 20.58 2.63 5.13
N GLN A 464 21.65 1.89 4.85
CA GLN A 464 22.48 2.10 3.66
C GLN A 464 21.79 1.58 2.39
N ARG A 465 21.10 0.44 2.47
CA ARG A 465 20.45 -0.20 1.31
C ARG A 465 19.07 0.37 1.00
N TYR A 466 18.31 0.74 2.03
CA TYR A 466 16.93 1.22 1.95
C TYR A 466 16.71 2.38 2.95
N PRO A 467 17.33 3.56 2.74
CA PRO A 467 17.34 4.66 3.70
C PRO A 467 15.93 5.15 4.10
N GLU A 468 15.04 5.34 3.13
CA GLU A 468 13.68 5.81 3.39
C GLU A 468 12.80 4.76 4.06
N LEU A 469 12.98 3.47 3.72
CA LEU A 469 12.33 2.37 4.45
C LEU A 469 12.82 2.30 5.90
N SER A 470 14.13 2.45 6.12
CA SER A 470 14.69 2.49 7.48
C SER A 470 14.18 3.68 8.28
N ARG A 471 13.96 4.84 7.65
CA ARG A 471 13.38 6.02 8.31
C ARG A 471 11.94 5.74 8.72
N LEU A 472 11.15 5.17 7.80
CA LEU A 472 9.78 4.78 8.10
C LEU A 472 9.70 3.86 9.34
N LEU A 473 10.61 2.88 9.48
CA LEU A 473 10.65 2.02 10.67
C LEU A 473 11.14 2.71 11.95
N ALA A 474 11.94 3.77 11.84
CA ALA A 474 12.41 4.52 13.00
C ALA A 474 11.26 5.31 13.66
N ASP A 475 10.26 5.71 12.87
CA ASP A 475 9.12 6.51 13.31
C ASP A 475 8.00 5.67 13.96
N VAL A 476 8.21 4.36 14.19
CA VAL A 476 7.24 3.48 14.86
C VAL A 476 7.26 3.71 16.37
N PRO A 477 6.14 4.12 17.01
CA PRO A 477 6.08 4.22 18.46
C PRO A 477 6.27 2.85 19.13
N ASN A 478 7.09 2.77 20.17
CA ASN A 478 7.56 1.49 20.74
C ASN A 478 6.57 0.80 21.72
N HIS A 479 5.27 1.05 21.61
CA HIS A 479 4.32 0.77 22.71
C HIS A 479 3.21 -0.26 22.41
N SER A 480 2.98 -0.66 21.15
CA SER A 480 1.83 -1.53 20.81
C SER A 480 2.20 -2.74 19.93
N ILE A 481 1.64 -3.91 20.23
CA ILE A 481 1.83 -5.11 19.39
C ILE A 481 1.08 -5.00 18.04
N ARG A 482 0.01 -4.19 17.96
CA ARG A 482 -0.62 -3.86 16.66
C ARG A 482 0.36 -3.17 15.71
N LEU A 483 1.34 -2.44 16.25
CA LEU A 483 2.41 -1.86 15.43
C LEU A 483 3.37 -2.92 14.91
N GLY A 484 3.44 -4.11 15.51
CA GLY A 484 4.15 -5.26 14.96
C GLY A 484 3.51 -5.75 13.65
N PHE A 485 2.17 -5.81 13.59
CA PHE A 485 1.44 -6.13 12.37
C PHE A 485 1.63 -5.05 11.29
N ALA A 486 1.46 -3.76 11.65
CA ALA A 486 1.71 -2.66 10.72
C ALA A 486 3.17 -2.65 10.21
N SER A 487 4.15 -2.90 11.08
CA SER A 487 5.56 -3.05 10.69
C SER A 487 5.77 -4.21 9.71
N THR A 488 5.00 -5.30 9.86
CA THR A 488 5.06 -6.46 8.95
C THR A 488 4.55 -6.07 7.57
N LEU A 489 3.46 -5.30 7.50
CA LEU A 489 2.94 -4.74 6.24
C LEU A 489 3.92 -3.78 5.58
N VAL A 490 4.70 -3.00 6.35
CA VAL A 490 5.73 -2.10 5.81
C VAL A 490 6.94 -2.87 5.28
N MET A 491 7.40 -3.90 5.99
CA MET A 491 8.60 -4.65 5.59
C MET A 491 8.34 -5.68 4.49
N LEU A 492 7.16 -6.28 4.50
CA LEU A 492 6.77 -7.34 3.57
C LEU A 492 5.39 -7.05 2.93
N PRO A 493 5.21 -5.89 2.27
CA PRO A 493 3.94 -5.44 1.69
C PRO A 493 3.42 -6.31 0.54
N GLN A 494 4.31 -7.08 -0.09
CA GLN A 494 3.98 -7.99 -1.19
C GLN A 494 3.20 -9.24 -0.74
N TYR A 495 2.99 -9.42 0.56
CA TYR A 495 2.22 -10.52 1.11
C TYR A 495 1.00 -9.97 1.86
N GLU A 496 -0.11 -10.69 1.76
CA GLU A 496 -1.26 -10.50 2.62
C GLU A 496 -1.04 -11.27 3.91
N TRP A 497 -1.22 -10.59 5.04
CA TRP A 497 -0.96 -11.12 6.36
C TRP A 497 -2.25 -11.18 7.18
N THR A 498 -2.35 -12.16 8.06
CA THR A 498 -3.41 -12.26 9.07
C THR A 498 -2.78 -12.42 10.45
N SER A 499 -3.35 -11.75 11.44
CA SER A 499 -2.94 -11.88 12.84
C SER A 499 -3.89 -12.81 13.60
N SER A 500 -3.36 -13.55 14.59
CA SER A 500 -4.20 -14.10 15.66
C SER A 500 -4.67 -12.99 16.59
N ASP A 501 -5.68 -13.29 17.42
CA ASP A 501 -5.98 -12.49 18.61
C ASP A 501 -4.79 -12.45 19.58
N ILE A 502 -4.82 -11.49 20.51
CA ILE A 502 -3.84 -11.39 21.59
C ILE A 502 -4.12 -12.47 22.63
N ILE A 503 -3.20 -13.42 22.78
CA ILE A 503 -3.38 -14.55 23.69
C ILE A 503 -2.67 -14.27 25.02
N THR A 504 -3.46 -13.95 26.05
CA THR A 504 -2.94 -13.53 27.37
C THR A 504 -2.89 -14.66 28.40
N THR A 505 -3.64 -15.75 28.19
CA THR A 505 -3.72 -16.87 29.15
C THR A 505 -2.82 -18.04 28.75
N ARG A 506 -2.24 -18.74 29.74
CA ARG A 506 -1.40 -19.93 29.48
C ARG A 506 -2.18 -21.04 28.78
N SER A 507 -3.43 -21.28 29.17
CA SER A 507 -4.31 -22.25 28.51
C SER A 507 -4.59 -21.87 27.05
N GLY A 508 -4.87 -20.60 26.78
CA GLY A 508 -5.01 -20.07 25.41
C GLY A 508 -3.73 -20.28 24.59
N ARG A 509 -2.56 -20.02 25.18
CA ARG A 509 -1.26 -20.23 24.50
C ARG A 509 -1.03 -21.70 24.15
N LEU A 510 -1.35 -22.62 25.06
CA LEU A 510 -1.25 -24.06 24.81
C LEU A 510 -2.22 -24.54 23.72
N LEU A 511 -3.46 -24.02 23.70
CA LEU A 511 -4.42 -24.31 22.64
C LEU A 511 -3.92 -23.79 21.29
N HIS A 512 -3.34 -22.58 21.27
CA HIS A 512 -2.75 -22.02 20.06
C HIS A 512 -1.54 -22.82 19.57
N ALA A 513 -0.66 -23.26 20.47
CA ALA A 513 0.47 -24.14 20.12
C ALA A 513 -0.02 -25.44 19.46
N ARG A 514 -1.12 -26.03 19.93
CA ARG A 514 -1.76 -27.19 19.27
C ARG A 514 -2.28 -26.84 17.88
N SER A 515 -2.85 -25.65 17.70
CA SER A 515 -3.30 -25.16 16.38
C SER A 515 -2.13 -25.04 15.39
N LEU A 516 -0.99 -24.48 15.84
CA LEU A 516 0.23 -24.40 15.03
C LEU A 516 0.72 -25.81 14.63
N ILE A 517 0.75 -26.76 15.57
CA ILE A 517 1.15 -28.15 15.32
C ILE A 517 0.21 -28.84 14.30
N ASN A 518 -1.09 -28.58 14.40
CA ASN A 518 -2.11 -29.16 13.52
C ASN A 518 -2.23 -28.46 12.17
N SER A 519 -1.54 -27.35 11.98
CA SER A 519 -1.48 -26.65 10.69
C SER A 519 -0.69 -27.46 9.66
N PRO A 520 -0.93 -27.24 8.35
CA PRO A 520 -0.22 -27.97 7.31
C PRO A 520 1.31 -27.80 7.39
N PRO A 521 2.11 -28.86 7.16
CA PRO A 521 3.54 -28.73 6.91
C PRO A 521 3.84 -27.70 5.82
N GLY A 522 4.88 -26.90 6.06
CA GLY A 522 5.29 -25.76 5.25
C GLY A 522 4.67 -24.41 5.64
N SER A 523 3.85 -24.37 6.69
CA SER A 523 3.30 -23.12 7.24
C SER A 523 4.37 -22.33 8.01
N ILE A 524 4.33 -21.00 7.87
CA ILE A 524 5.27 -20.06 8.51
C ILE A 524 4.47 -19.00 9.27
N TRP A 525 4.93 -18.62 10.45
CA TRP A 525 4.42 -17.48 11.20
C TRP A 525 5.56 -16.61 11.70
N LEU A 526 5.25 -15.34 11.92
CA LEU A 526 5.99 -14.46 12.81
C LEU A 526 5.33 -14.48 14.19
N GLY A 527 6.02 -14.99 15.20
CA GLY A 527 5.60 -14.92 16.59
C GLY A 527 6.06 -13.62 17.25
N LEU A 528 5.12 -12.89 17.84
CA LEU A 528 5.38 -11.70 18.66
C LEU A 528 5.04 -12.02 20.12
N LEU A 529 6.00 -11.76 20.99
CA LEU A 529 5.99 -12.20 22.37
C LEU A 529 6.17 -10.99 23.28
N ARG A 530 5.42 -10.95 24.38
CA ARG A 530 5.77 -10.14 25.55
C ARG A 530 5.78 -11.02 26.79
N GLY A 531 6.60 -10.63 27.74
CA GLY A 531 6.68 -11.31 29.01
C GLY A 531 7.23 -10.43 30.12
N ARG A 532 7.36 -11.06 31.28
CA ARG A 532 7.89 -10.46 32.49
C ARG A 532 8.98 -11.37 33.06
N SER A 533 10.14 -10.79 33.35
CA SER A 533 11.22 -11.49 34.02
C SER A 533 10.96 -11.55 35.53
N ALA A 534 11.70 -12.41 36.25
CA ALA A 534 11.52 -12.61 37.69
C ALA A 534 11.69 -11.32 38.53
N ASP A 535 12.45 -10.34 38.02
CA ASP A 535 12.66 -9.03 38.64
C ASP A 535 11.51 -8.02 38.38
N GLY A 536 10.46 -8.45 37.67
CA GLY A 536 9.31 -7.63 37.30
C GLY A 536 9.51 -6.79 36.04
N SER A 537 10.70 -6.79 35.44
CA SER A 537 10.96 -6.10 34.18
C SER A 537 10.19 -6.74 33.03
N THR A 538 9.78 -5.92 32.05
CA THR A 538 9.04 -6.42 30.88
C THR A 538 9.99 -6.61 29.70
N TRP A 539 9.77 -7.66 28.94
CA TRP A 539 10.51 -7.96 27.72
C TRP A 539 9.58 -8.18 26.55
N GLY A 540 10.13 -8.03 25.34
CA GLY A 540 9.43 -8.34 24.10
C GLY A 540 10.39 -9.04 23.13
N HIS A 541 9.90 -10.04 22.42
CA HIS A 541 10.69 -10.83 21.49
C HIS A 541 9.91 -11.13 20.19
N ALA A 542 10.65 -11.39 19.11
CA ALA A 542 10.08 -11.70 17.80
C ALA A 542 10.87 -12.86 17.18
N VAL A 543 10.16 -13.90 16.74
CA VAL A 543 10.74 -15.13 16.21
C VAL A 543 9.94 -15.65 15.01
N PRO A 544 10.59 -16.18 13.97
CA PRO A 544 9.90 -17.02 13.00
C PRO A 544 9.52 -18.37 13.61
N ILE A 545 8.33 -18.85 13.29
CA ILE A 545 7.82 -20.18 13.65
C ILE A 545 7.55 -20.93 12.35
N LEU A 546 8.09 -22.14 12.23
CA LEU A 546 7.97 -22.98 11.04
C LEU A 546 7.33 -24.31 11.43
N ARG A 547 6.29 -24.72 10.69
CA ARG A 547 5.78 -26.08 10.73
C ARG A 547 6.48 -26.91 9.65
N THR A 548 7.43 -27.77 10.01
CA THR A 548 8.00 -28.76 9.10
C THR A 548 7.12 -30.01 9.06
N SER A 549 7.47 -31.08 8.35
CA SER A 549 6.74 -32.36 8.51
C SER A 549 7.00 -33.02 9.89
N GLN A 550 8.14 -32.75 10.51
CA GLN A 550 8.58 -33.38 11.78
C GLN A 550 8.05 -32.67 13.02
N GLY A 551 7.70 -31.39 12.93
CA GLY A 551 7.12 -30.64 14.04
C GLY A 551 7.20 -29.14 13.87
N ILE A 552 6.99 -28.42 14.97
CA ILE A 552 7.22 -26.99 15.08
C ILE A 552 8.71 -26.72 15.35
N VAL A 553 9.26 -25.77 14.60
CA VAL A 553 10.58 -25.20 14.80
C VAL A 553 10.41 -23.72 15.13
N ILE A 554 11.00 -23.27 16.24
CA ILE A 554 11.07 -21.85 16.62
C ILE A 554 12.46 -21.36 16.26
N ILE A 555 12.56 -20.45 15.31
CA ILE A 555 13.84 -19.98 14.79
C ILE A 555 14.36 -18.87 15.70
N THR A 556 15.45 -19.16 16.40
CA THR A 556 16.05 -18.23 17.38
C THR A 556 16.58 -16.96 16.70
N THR A 557 16.25 -15.79 17.24
CA THR A 557 16.74 -14.47 16.78
C THR A 557 17.62 -13.79 17.85
N ASN A 558 18.30 -12.70 17.47
CA ASN A 558 19.15 -11.87 18.34
C ASN A 558 19.99 -12.64 19.39
N SER A 559 20.80 -13.58 18.92
CA SER A 559 21.60 -14.46 19.78
C SER A 559 23.08 -14.37 19.43
N PRO A 560 23.75 -13.21 19.63
CA PRO A 560 25.13 -12.97 19.16
C PRO A 560 26.18 -13.93 19.74
N MET A 561 25.91 -14.51 20.91
CA MET A 561 26.84 -15.36 21.66
C MET A 561 26.53 -16.87 21.57
N ILE A 562 25.48 -17.28 20.86
CA ILE A 562 25.12 -18.71 20.78
C ILE A 562 26.17 -19.48 19.96
N SER A 563 26.56 -20.67 20.43
CA SER A 563 27.41 -21.57 19.64
C SER A 563 26.61 -22.18 18.49
N PHE A 564 27.27 -22.59 17.41
CA PHE A 564 26.58 -23.24 16.30
C PHE A 564 25.88 -24.53 16.74
N ASN A 565 26.51 -25.33 17.60
CA ASN A 565 25.92 -26.57 18.12
C ASN A 565 24.68 -26.30 19.00
N ASP A 566 24.69 -25.24 19.81
CA ASP A 566 23.51 -24.85 20.59
C ASP A 566 22.39 -24.35 19.69
N TYR A 567 22.73 -23.62 18.62
CA TYR A 567 21.78 -23.15 17.64
C TYR A 567 21.12 -24.30 16.87
N VAL A 568 21.91 -25.28 16.41
CA VAL A 568 21.37 -26.51 15.79
C VAL A 568 20.39 -27.20 16.73
N ARG A 569 20.74 -27.33 18.02
CA ARG A 569 19.87 -27.93 19.04
C ARG A 569 18.58 -27.15 19.25
N SER A 570 18.62 -25.81 19.28
CA SER A 570 17.42 -24.98 19.47
C SER A 570 16.40 -25.12 18.34
N LEU A 571 16.85 -25.48 17.14
CA LEU A 571 16.00 -25.69 15.97
C LEU A 571 15.42 -27.11 15.83
N THR A 572 15.60 -27.99 16.82
CA THR A 572 15.07 -29.36 16.79
C THR A 572 13.54 -29.36 16.71
N PRO A 573 12.88 -29.97 15.71
CA PRO A 573 11.41 -29.95 15.63
C PRO A 573 10.73 -30.59 16.85
N THR A 574 9.57 -30.07 17.27
CA THR A 574 8.79 -30.65 18.37
C THR A 574 7.29 -30.74 18.04
N MET A 575 6.65 -31.81 18.49
CA MET A 575 5.20 -32.01 18.44
C MET A 575 4.54 -31.83 19.81
N ASN A 576 5.32 -31.51 20.85
CA ASN A 576 4.79 -31.30 22.19
C ASN A 576 4.40 -29.81 22.37
N PRO A 577 3.11 -29.49 22.60
CA PRO A 577 2.68 -28.11 22.75
C PRO A 577 3.29 -27.41 23.97
N ASN A 578 3.61 -28.15 25.04
CA ASN A 578 4.31 -27.56 26.20
C ASN A 578 5.73 -27.15 25.83
N GLU A 579 6.41 -27.97 25.02
CA GLU A 579 7.77 -27.67 24.57
C GLU A 579 7.80 -26.47 23.61
N VAL A 580 6.77 -26.31 22.77
CA VAL A 580 6.59 -25.09 21.98
C VAL A 580 6.53 -23.85 22.88
N ILE A 581 5.71 -23.90 23.94
CA ILE A 581 5.58 -22.77 24.88
C ILE A 581 6.87 -22.53 25.65
N ASN A 582 7.51 -23.58 26.18
CA ASN A 582 8.76 -23.45 26.95
C ASN A 582 9.87 -22.77 26.13
N ARG A 583 9.96 -23.08 24.83
CA ARG A 583 10.93 -22.48 23.92
C ARG A 583 10.63 -21.03 23.56
N LEU A 584 9.35 -20.63 23.53
CA LEU A 584 8.95 -19.24 23.36
C LEU A 584 9.18 -18.42 24.64
N GLU A 585 9.00 -19.04 25.81
CA GLU A 585 9.23 -18.44 27.14
C GLU A 585 10.73 -18.22 27.42
N ALA A 586 11.60 -19.10 26.91
CA ALA A 586 13.05 -19.03 27.09
C ALA A 586 13.51 -18.87 28.56
N GLY A 587 12.70 -19.36 29.50
CA GLY A 587 12.97 -19.31 30.95
C GLY A 587 12.24 -18.18 31.71
N ASP A 588 11.64 -17.22 31.02
CA ASP A 588 10.84 -16.15 31.62
C ASP A 588 9.32 -16.34 31.38
N GLU A 589 8.48 -15.67 32.18
CA GLU A 589 7.03 -15.76 32.00
C GLU A 589 6.60 -14.99 30.75
N MET A 590 6.03 -15.69 29.76
CA MET A 590 5.35 -15.06 28.63
C MET A 590 3.94 -14.63 29.04
N THR A 591 3.64 -13.34 28.89
CA THR A 591 2.34 -12.76 29.21
C THR A 591 1.44 -12.66 27.99
N GLU A 592 2.00 -12.42 26.80
CA GLU A 592 1.23 -12.21 25.55
C GLU A 592 1.88 -12.93 24.37
N LEU A 593 1.07 -13.60 23.55
CA LEU A 593 1.47 -14.21 22.29
C LEU A 593 0.53 -13.78 21.16
N ILE A 594 1.12 -13.36 20.05
CA ILE A 594 0.45 -13.17 18.76
C ILE A 594 1.25 -13.88 17.68
N THR A 595 0.57 -14.49 16.72
CA THR A 595 1.20 -15.04 15.51
C THR A 595 0.63 -14.37 14.27
N ILE A 596 1.52 -13.92 13.39
CA ILE A 596 1.18 -13.26 12.12
C ILE A 596 1.59 -14.20 10.97
N GLN A 597 0.64 -14.55 10.11
CA GLN A 597 0.83 -15.54 9.03
C GLN A 597 0.72 -14.89 7.65
N PRO A 598 1.62 -15.19 6.70
CA PRO A 598 1.40 -14.83 5.31
C PRO A 598 0.38 -15.79 4.69
N VAL A 599 -0.66 -15.25 4.06
CA VAL A 599 -1.79 -16.03 3.52
C VAL A 599 -1.72 -16.13 2.00
N ARG A 600 -1.44 -15.02 1.32
CA ARG A 600 -1.28 -14.99 -0.15
C ARG A 600 -0.35 -13.86 -0.60
N ILE A 601 0.06 -13.91 -1.87
CA ILE A 601 0.72 -12.77 -2.52
C ILE A 601 -0.32 -11.68 -2.69
N TYR A 602 0.05 -10.46 -2.33
CA TYR A 602 -0.80 -9.30 -2.55
C TYR A 602 -0.39 -8.59 -3.84
N ASP A 603 -1.29 -8.57 -4.83
CA ASP A 603 -1.11 -7.76 -6.03
C ASP A 603 -1.34 -6.29 -5.63
N VAL A 604 -0.27 -5.54 -5.34
CA VAL A 604 -0.32 -4.12 -4.93
C VAL A 604 -0.94 -3.26 -6.05
N PRO A 605 -2.18 -2.75 -5.93
CA PRO A 605 -2.90 -2.19 -7.09
C PRO A 605 -2.21 -0.99 -7.73
N PHE A 606 -1.66 -0.07 -6.94
CA PHE A 606 -0.96 1.11 -7.47
C PHE A 606 0.33 0.76 -8.22
N SER A 607 0.94 -0.40 -8.01
CA SER A 607 2.10 -0.82 -8.83
C SER A 607 1.74 -1.02 -10.31
N LEU A 608 0.45 -1.25 -10.62
CA LEU A 608 -0.05 -1.38 -11.98
C LEU A 608 -0.37 -0.02 -12.65
N THR A 609 -0.47 1.04 -11.86
CA THR A 609 -1.04 2.32 -12.29
C THR A 609 -0.14 3.51 -11.96
N VAL A 610 0.90 3.34 -11.15
CA VAL A 610 1.87 4.38 -10.78
C VAL A 610 3.25 3.89 -11.20
N SER A 611 3.87 4.64 -12.10
CA SER A 611 5.24 4.39 -12.51
C SER A 611 6.15 5.45 -11.93
N THR A 612 7.05 5.08 -11.02
CA THR A 612 8.08 5.98 -10.49
C THR A 612 9.34 5.94 -11.34
N ARG A 613 10.12 7.02 -11.28
CA ARG A 613 11.45 7.15 -11.89
C ARG A 613 12.49 6.43 -11.06
N ASP A 614 13.59 6.08 -11.72
CA ASP A 614 14.74 5.41 -11.13
C ASP A 614 14.38 4.03 -10.56
N CYS A 615 13.38 3.36 -11.14
CA CYS A 615 13.05 2.00 -10.74
C CYS A 615 14.22 1.06 -11.04
N THR A 616 14.82 0.58 -9.97
CA THR A 616 15.87 -0.44 -9.97
C THR A 616 15.27 -1.78 -9.60
N GLY A 617 16.02 -2.87 -9.76
CA GLY A 617 15.61 -4.17 -9.25
C GLY A 617 16.70 -4.83 -8.42
N ASP A 618 16.32 -5.38 -7.26
CA ASP A 618 17.19 -6.14 -6.36
C ASP A 618 16.95 -7.67 -6.53
N GLY A 619 16.71 -8.13 -7.76
CA GLY A 619 16.42 -9.52 -8.12
C GLY A 619 15.52 -9.67 -9.35
N GLU A 620 15.24 -10.90 -9.80
CA GLU A 620 14.45 -11.14 -11.03
C GLU A 620 13.06 -10.49 -11.00
N ASP A 621 12.43 -10.42 -9.82
CA ASP A 621 11.03 -10.00 -9.62
C ASP A 621 10.88 -9.01 -8.44
N ARG A 622 11.89 -8.17 -8.23
CA ARG A 622 11.92 -7.15 -7.19
C ARG A 622 12.19 -5.82 -7.84
N ARG A 623 11.29 -4.85 -7.70
CA ARG A 623 11.41 -3.53 -8.33
C ARG A 623 11.10 -2.42 -7.34
N GLY A 624 11.62 -1.24 -7.61
CA GLY A 624 11.25 0.00 -6.90
C GLY A 624 12.33 1.06 -7.02
N SER A 625 11.97 2.30 -6.71
CA SER A 625 12.91 3.43 -6.76
C SER A 625 13.71 3.62 -5.46
N GLY A 626 13.25 3.05 -4.35
CA GLY A 626 13.81 3.30 -3.02
C GLY A 626 13.55 4.71 -2.49
N LYS A 627 12.73 5.52 -3.17
CA LYS A 627 12.42 6.92 -2.84
C LYS A 627 10.92 7.09 -2.64
N TYR A 628 10.50 8.04 -1.80
CA TYR A 628 9.08 8.36 -1.70
C TYR A 628 8.51 8.78 -3.06
N PRO A 629 7.32 8.27 -3.47
CA PRO A 629 6.65 8.77 -4.67
C PRO A 629 6.35 10.26 -4.55
N THR A 630 6.65 11.01 -5.60
CA THR A 630 6.29 12.42 -5.77
C THR A 630 5.81 12.63 -7.20
N SER A 631 4.97 13.64 -7.44
CA SER A 631 4.51 14.02 -8.78
C SER A 631 5.65 14.19 -9.79
N SER A 632 6.75 14.83 -9.36
CA SER A 632 7.95 15.08 -10.17
C SER A 632 8.75 13.82 -10.55
N LEU A 633 8.53 12.71 -9.84
CA LEU A 633 9.16 11.41 -10.11
C LEU A 633 8.25 10.47 -10.89
N ILE A 634 7.06 10.91 -11.32
CA ILE A 634 6.16 10.07 -12.10
C ILE A 634 6.63 9.97 -13.56
N ASN A 635 6.75 8.74 -14.01
CA ASN A 635 7.02 8.34 -15.38
C ASN A 635 5.72 8.03 -16.12
N GLN A 636 5.82 8.02 -17.46
CA GLN A 636 4.80 7.44 -18.33
C GLN A 636 4.71 5.94 -18.07
N CYS A 637 3.49 5.43 -18.11
CA CYS A 637 3.26 3.98 -18.11
C CYS A 637 3.56 3.41 -19.50
N LYS A 638 3.62 2.08 -19.64
CA LYS A 638 3.97 1.43 -20.92
C LYS A 638 3.08 1.84 -22.11
N GLY A 639 1.82 2.21 -21.86
CA GLY A 639 0.88 2.74 -22.85
C GLY A 639 0.90 4.27 -23.00
N GLY A 640 1.91 4.96 -22.48
CA GLY A 640 1.96 6.41 -22.33
C GLY A 640 1.27 6.85 -21.04
N ARG A 641 -0.06 6.85 -21.02
CA ARG A 641 -0.84 7.23 -19.83
C ARG A 641 -1.01 6.08 -18.84
N CYS A 642 -1.10 6.43 -17.57
CA CYS A 642 -1.25 5.55 -16.44
C CYS A 642 -2.73 5.34 -16.11
N ILE A 643 -3.29 4.28 -16.69
CA ILE A 643 -4.71 3.96 -16.64
C ILE A 643 -4.99 3.16 -15.35
N LEU A 644 -5.85 3.66 -14.45
CA LEU A 644 -6.38 2.84 -13.36
C LEU A 644 -7.19 1.69 -13.96
N GLN A 645 -6.85 0.45 -13.57
CA GLN A 645 -7.54 -0.77 -14.02
C GLN A 645 -8.81 -1.02 -13.22
#